data_AF-A0A3B5AUF8-F1
#
_entry.id   AF-A0A3B5AUF8-F1
#
_cell.length_a   1.000
_cell.length_b   1.000
_cell.length_c   1.000
_cell.angle_alpha   90.00
_cell.angle_beta   90.00
_cell.angle_gamma   90.00
#
_symmetry.space_group_name_H-M   'P 1'
#
loop_
_entity.id
_entity.type
_entity.pdbx_description
1 polymer ?
#
loop_
_entity_poly.entity_id
_entity_poly.type
_entity_poly.pdbx_seq_one_letter_code
_entity_poly.pdbx_strand_id
1 'polypeptide(L)'
;FSWPVTNAFTRVWIPDPDEVWRAAEITRDYKEGEPVLHLQLEDETPLEYPVGPKSNPLPFLRNPDILVGENDLTALSYLHEPAVLHNLRVRFLESNHIYTYCGIVLVAINPYEQLQIYGEEVINAYSGQNMGDMDPHIFAVAEEAYKQMARDERNQSIIVSGESGAGKTVSAKYAMRFFATVGGSANDTNVEEKVLASSPIMEAIGNAKTTRNDNSSRFGKYIQIGFSRHYHIIGANMRTYLLEKSRVVFQAEDERNYHIFYQLCASASLPEFKDLSLTSAEDFTYTSLGENIFIEGVNDAEDFKKTREAFTLLGIKDSSQSSIFKVIASILHLGNVEICSERDGESCHISVNDPHLQSFCRLLGVELQQMEHWLCHRKLSTTAETYVKNMSSRQAANARDALAKHIYARMFDWIVEHINMALQTSSKQHSFIGVLDIYGFETFEVNSFEQFCINYANEKLQQQFNSHVFKLEQEEYMKEQIPWTLIDFYDNQPCIDLIEARLGILDLLDEECKVPKGTDQNWAQKLYKQHSSSAHFQKPRMSNTSFIIIHFADKVEYQCEGFLEKNRDTVYEEQINILKASQFQLVADLFHEKDDVSSSKSSRVNVRSAKSVPKVPNKEHRKTVGHQNTSTQTQQGIVKILNLYTPLNEFEERVTVSFIRNIQSRLQERNDPPQLLVDTKHTFPVLFPYTPSALSLETLHFPASLGLDFLVRV
;
A
#
# COMPACT_ATOMS: atom_id res chain seq x y z
N PHE A 1 -34.91 8.26 -11.49
CA PHE A 1 -35.03 9.64 -10.95
C PHE A 1 -36.03 10.41 -11.79
N SER A 2 -37.27 10.55 -11.32
CA SER A 2 -38.30 11.41 -11.91
C SER A 2 -38.21 12.79 -11.26
N TRP A 3 -38.11 13.85 -12.04
CA TRP A 3 -38.01 15.22 -11.54
C TRP A 3 -39.40 15.72 -11.15
N PRO A 4 -39.63 16.21 -9.93
CA PRO A 4 -40.82 16.97 -9.63
C PRO A 4 -40.63 18.36 -10.27
N VAL A 5 -41.34 18.64 -11.37
CA VAL A 5 -41.54 19.96 -12.01
C VAL A 5 -40.37 20.95 -11.82
N THR A 6 -39.45 21.04 -12.78
CA THR A 6 -38.45 22.12 -12.77
C THR A 6 -39.05 23.44 -13.20
N ASN A 7 -38.85 24.43 -12.35
CA ASN A 7 -39.16 25.82 -12.64
C ASN A 7 -37.99 26.45 -13.42
N ALA A 8 -38.30 27.42 -14.28
CA ALA A 8 -37.34 28.36 -14.85
C ALA A 8 -36.43 28.94 -13.76
N PHE A 9 -35.22 29.35 -14.14
CA PHE A 9 -34.13 29.83 -13.28
C PHE A 9 -33.39 28.73 -12.46
N THR A 10 -33.76 27.46 -12.64
CA THR A 10 -33.01 26.34 -12.04
C THR A 10 -31.70 26.10 -12.80
N ARG A 11 -30.59 25.96 -12.08
CA ARG A 11 -29.27 25.68 -12.68
C ARG A 11 -28.99 24.18 -12.76
N VAL A 12 -28.33 23.76 -13.83
CA VAL A 12 -27.97 22.36 -14.14
C VAL A 12 -26.52 22.27 -14.64
N TRP A 13 -25.98 21.04 -14.64
CA TRP A 13 -24.67 20.69 -15.17
C TRP A 13 -24.82 19.92 -16.48
N ILE A 14 -24.10 20.35 -17.51
CA ILE A 14 -24.02 19.69 -18.81
C ILE A 14 -22.57 19.34 -19.14
N PRO A 15 -22.30 18.28 -19.94
CA PRO A 15 -20.94 17.90 -20.31
C PRO A 15 -20.19 19.00 -21.04
N ASP A 16 -18.90 19.12 -20.75
CA ASP A 16 -17.97 20.05 -21.39
C ASP A 16 -16.64 19.33 -21.69
N PRO A 17 -16.04 19.50 -22.89
CA PRO A 17 -14.80 18.80 -23.23
C PRO A 17 -13.56 19.29 -22.47
N ASP A 18 -13.55 20.53 -21.98
CA ASP A 18 -12.39 21.16 -21.37
C ASP A 18 -12.48 21.13 -19.83
N GLU A 19 -13.66 21.42 -19.28
CA GLU A 19 -13.90 21.46 -17.82
C GLU A 19 -14.64 20.23 -17.28
N VAL A 20 -14.91 19.22 -18.11
CA VAL A 20 -15.75 18.04 -17.83
C VAL A 20 -17.24 18.38 -17.69
N TRP A 21 -17.57 19.39 -16.90
CA TRP A 21 -18.92 19.86 -16.62
C TRP A 21 -18.98 21.39 -16.62
N ARG A 22 -19.99 21.95 -17.29
CA ARG A 22 -20.28 23.39 -17.26
C ARG A 22 -21.69 23.66 -16.76
N ALA A 23 -21.88 24.81 -16.12
CA ALA A 23 -23.19 25.21 -15.62
C ALA A 23 -24.06 25.81 -16.74
N ALA A 24 -25.36 25.60 -16.62
CA ALA A 24 -26.37 26.22 -17.47
C ALA A 24 -27.65 26.47 -16.67
N GLU A 25 -28.43 27.45 -17.07
CA GLU A 25 -29.69 27.83 -16.43
C GLU A 25 -30.89 27.45 -17.31
N ILE A 26 -31.92 26.85 -16.70
CA ILE A 26 -33.17 26.52 -17.39
C ILE A 26 -33.97 27.80 -17.62
N THR A 27 -34.20 28.14 -18.89
CA THR A 27 -34.96 29.35 -19.28
C THR A 27 -36.46 29.14 -19.37
N ARG A 28 -36.90 27.88 -19.45
CA ARG A 28 -38.31 27.49 -19.57
C ARG A 28 -38.56 26.18 -18.82
N ASP A 29 -39.67 26.13 -18.07
CA ASP A 29 -40.12 24.93 -17.35
C ASP A 29 -40.14 23.69 -18.25
N TYR A 30 -39.53 22.61 -17.77
CA TYR A 30 -39.51 21.33 -18.47
C TYR A 30 -40.82 20.58 -18.21
N LYS A 31 -41.46 20.10 -19.28
CA LYS A 31 -42.61 19.19 -19.17
C LYS A 31 -42.16 17.77 -19.47
N GLU A 32 -42.60 16.83 -18.64
CA GLU A 32 -42.29 15.41 -18.81
C GLU A 32 -42.69 14.94 -20.22
N GLY A 33 -41.73 14.39 -20.97
CA GLY A 33 -41.90 13.96 -22.35
C GLY A 33 -41.47 14.98 -23.41
N GLU A 34 -41.08 16.20 -23.04
CA GLU A 34 -40.41 17.13 -23.97
C GLU A 34 -39.03 16.58 -24.37
N PRO A 35 -38.64 16.67 -25.66
CA PRO A 35 -37.38 16.12 -26.17
C PRO A 35 -36.18 17.07 -26.02
N VAL A 36 -36.40 18.29 -25.53
CA VAL A 36 -35.39 19.34 -25.43
C VAL A 36 -35.60 20.11 -24.12
N LEU A 37 -34.49 20.49 -23.50
CA LEU A 37 -34.41 21.43 -22.40
C LEU A 37 -33.83 22.75 -22.91
N HIS A 38 -34.53 23.86 -22.67
CA HIS A 38 -34.07 25.19 -23.09
C HIS A 38 -33.16 25.78 -22.01
N LEU A 39 -31.88 25.93 -22.34
CA LEU A 39 -30.84 26.35 -21.43
C LEU A 39 -30.24 27.70 -21.85
N GLN A 40 -29.64 28.40 -20.90
CA GLN A 40 -28.75 29.53 -21.11
C GLN A 40 -27.42 29.24 -20.43
N LEU A 41 -26.32 29.40 -21.15
CA LEU A 41 -24.97 29.23 -20.61
C LEU A 41 -24.54 30.47 -19.81
N GLU A 42 -23.44 30.36 -19.06
CA GLU A 42 -22.89 31.48 -18.28
C GLU A 42 -22.44 32.68 -19.15
N ASP A 43 -22.14 32.45 -20.43
CA ASP A 43 -21.84 33.49 -21.42
C ASP A 43 -23.09 34.10 -22.10
N GLU A 44 -24.26 33.85 -21.51
CA GLU A 44 -25.59 34.23 -22.00
C GLU A 44 -26.04 33.53 -23.29
N THR A 45 -25.27 32.60 -23.84
CA THR A 45 -25.62 31.89 -25.08
C THR A 45 -26.81 30.94 -24.84
N PRO A 46 -27.90 31.04 -25.62
CA PRO A 46 -29.00 30.10 -25.55
C PRO A 46 -28.63 28.75 -26.15
N LEU A 47 -29.04 27.66 -25.51
CA LEU A 47 -28.76 26.29 -25.91
C LEU A 47 -30.02 25.42 -25.82
N GLU A 48 -30.37 24.77 -26.93
CA GLU A 48 -31.38 23.71 -26.95
C GLU A 48 -30.71 22.36 -26.66
N TYR A 49 -30.82 21.88 -25.41
CA TYR A 49 -30.18 20.66 -24.97
C TYR A 49 -31.10 19.45 -25.16
N PRO A 50 -30.74 18.45 -25.99
CA PRO A 50 -31.61 17.31 -26.25
C PRO A 50 -31.72 16.38 -25.02
N VAL A 51 -32.94 16.02 -24.64
CA VAL A 51 -33.25 15.12 -23.51
C VAL A 51 -34.21 14.00 -23.96
N GLY A 52 -34.03 12.77 -23.48
CA GLY A 52 -34.81 11.63 -23.96
C GLY A 52 -34.45 10.26 -23.33
N PRO A 53 -35.15 9.17 -23.69
CA PRO A 53 -35.01 7.90 -23.01
C PRO A 53 -33.64 7.23 -23.25
N LYS A 54 -33.08 6.67 -22.17
CA LYS A 54 -31.85 5.84 -22.05
C LYS A 54 -30.52 6.40 -22.60
N SER A 55 -30.52 7.18 -23.67
CA SER A 55 -29.30 7.74 -24.28
C SER A 55 -28.99 9.18 -23.86
N ASN A 56 -30.01 9.98 -23.50
CA ASN A 56 -29.86 11.39 -23.10
C ASN A 56 -30.65 11.69 -21.82
N PRO A 57 -30.20 11.20 -20.64
CA PRO A 57 -30.85 11.49 -19.37
C PRO A 57 -30.88 13.01 -19.08
N LEU A 58 -31.79 13.42 -18.18
CA LEU A 58 -31.84 14.81 -17.72
C LEU A 58 -30.50 15.22 -17.08
N PRO A 59 -30.01 16.44 -17.33
CA PRO A 59 -28.74 16.94 -16.79
C PRO A 59 -28.78 17.09 -15.28
N PHE A 60 -27.66 16.96 -14.59
CA PHE A 60 -27.63 17.00 -13.11
C PHE A 60 -28.02 18.38 -12.56
N LEU A 61 -28.79 18.44 -11.48
CA LEU A 61 -29.12 19.70 -10.79
C LEU A 61 -27.89 20.34 -10.15
N ARG A 62 -27.74 21.66 -10.24
CA ARG A 62 -26.70 22.40 -9.49
C ARG A 62 -27.19 22.69 -8.08
N ASN A 63 -26.31 22.50 -7.09
CA ASN A 63 -26.60 22.88 -5.70
C ASN A 63 -26.75 24.40 -5.56
N PRO A 64 -27.60 24.89 -4.63
CA PRO A 64 -27.65 26.30 -4.27
C PRO A 64 -26.28 26.82 -3.82
N ASP A 65 -25.95 28.08 -4.15
CA ASP A 65 -24.62 28.65 -3.87
C ASP A 65 -24.28 28.69 -2.38
N ILE A 66 -25.29 28.74 -1.50
CA ILE A 66 -25.10 28.71 -0.04
C ILE A 66 -24.49 27.40 0.48
N LEU A 67 -24.62 26.30 -0.26
CA LEU A 67 -24.05 24.99 0.11
C LEU A 67 -22.71 24.72 -0.58
N VAL A 68 -22.22 25.64 -1.40
CA VAL A 68 -20.95 25.47 -2.12
C VAL A 68 -19.81 25.91 -1.19
N GLY A 69 -18.75 25.10 -1.14
CA GLY A 69 -17.59 25.38 -0.29
C GLY A 69 -17.64 24.76 1.11
N GLU A 70 -18.72 24.03 1.44
CA GLU A 70 -18.89 23.34 2.73
C GLU A 70 -17.73 22.40 3.07
N ASN A 71 -17.48 22.24 4.37
CA ASN A 71 -16.38 21.41 4.88
C ASN A 71 -16.59 19.90 4.69
N ASP A 72 -17.85 19.46 4.57
CA ASP A 72 -18.22 18.08 4.28
C ASP A 72 -19.18 18.01 3.08
N LEU A 73 -18.83 17.18 2.10
CA LEU A 73 -19.63 16.96 0.89
C LEU A 73 -21.00 16.32 1.18
N THR A 74 -21.20 15.71 2.35
CA THR A 74 -22.50 15.18 2.77
C THR A 74 -23.55 16.28 3.01
N ALA A 75 -23.14 17.54 3.17
CA ALA A 75 -24.05 18.68 3.33
C ALA A 75 -24.75 19.11 2.02
N LEU A 76 -24.30 18.59 0.87
CA LEU A 76 -24.86 18.93 -0.43
C LEU A 76 -26.27 18.34 -0.61
N SER A 77 -27.21 19.15 -1.13
CA SER A 77 -28.58 18.69 -1.41
C SER A 77 -28.63 17.68 -2.56
N TYR A 78 -27.82 17.91 -3.60
CA TYR A 78 -27.68 17.03 -4.75
C TYR A 78 -26.26 16.48 -4.77
N LEU A 79 -26.12 15.18 -4.50
CA LEU A 79 -24.83 14.50 -4.49
C LEU A 79 -24.65 13.69 -5.79
N HIS A 80 -23.79 14.20 -6.66
CA HIS A 80 -23.40 13.60 -7.93
C HIS A 80 -22.03 14.15 -8.34
N GLU A 81 -21.43 13.56 -9.39
CA GLU A 81 -20.07 13.87 -9.84
C GLU A 81 -19.81 15.38 -10.04
N PRO A 82 -20.61 16.16 -10.79
CA PRO A 82 -20.33 17.58 -10.97
C PRO A 82 -20.44 18.40 -9.68
N ALA A 83 -21.33 18.02 -8.74
CA ALA A 83 -21.43 18.71 -7.46
C ALA A 83 -20.16 18.53 -6.61
N VAL A 84 -19.62 17.30 -6.56
CA VAL A 84 -18.37 17.00 -5.86
C VAL A 84 -17.20 17.75 -6.50
N LEU A 85 -17.05 17.65 -7.83
CA LEU A 85 -15.97 18.31 -8.56
C LEU A 85 -16.00 19.83 -8.35
N HIS A 86 -17.18 20.45 -8.47
CA HIS A 86 -17.32 21.89 -8.31
C HIS A 86 -17.00 22.35 -6.88
N ASN A 87 -17.51 21.65 -5.85
CA ASN A 87 -17.24 22.01 -4.46
C ASN A 87 -15.74 21.92 -4.14
N LEU A 88 -15.07 20.84 -4.54
CA LEU A 88 -13.63 20.67 -4.39
C LEU A 88 -12.83 21.75 -5.14
N ARG A 89 -13.24 22.08 -6.38
CA ARG A 89 -12.61 23.16 -7.18
C ARG A 89 -12.69 24.50 -6.48
N VAL A 90 -13.87 24.88 -5.97
CA VAL A 90 -14.08 26.15 -5.25
C VAL A 90 -13.24 26.18 -3.98
N ARG A 91 -13.29 25.12 -3.15
CA ARG A 91 -12.49 25.06 -1.92
C ARG A 91 -11.00 25.17 -2.17
N PHE A 92 -10.50 24.50 -3.20
CA PHE A 92 -9.08 24.49 -3.54
C PHE A 92 -8.62 25.80 -4.16
N LEU A 93 -9.29 26.27 -5.23
CA LEU A 93 -8.83 27.43 -6.01
C LEU A 93 -9.19 28.78 -5.38
N GLU A 94 -10.38 28.89 -4.77
CA GLU A 94 -10.87 30.17 -4.26
C GLU A 94 -10.57 30.34 -2.78
N SER A 95 -10.70 29.26 -2.00
CA SER A 95 -10.53 29.30 -0.54
C SER A 95 -9.17 28.79 -0.04
N ASN A 96 -8.31 28.27 -0.94
CA ASN A 96 -7.01 27.67 -0.62
C ASN A 96 -7.07 26.56 0.46
N HIS A 97 -8.18 25.81 0.49
CA HIS A 97 -8.37 24.67 1.37
C HIS A 97 -8.07 23.36 0.63
N ILE A 98 -7.07 22.62 1.10
CA ILE A 98 -6.65 21.35 0.51
C ILE A 98 -7.38 20.13 1.08
N TYR A 99 -8.03 20.28 2.23
CA TYR A 99 -8.69 19.20 2.95
C TYR A 99 -10.20 19.41 2.94
N THR A 100 -10.95 18.34 2.65
CA THR A 100 -12.42 18.34 2.63
C THR A 100 -12.93 16.98 3.10
N TYR A 101 -13.95 16.93 3.95
CA TYR A 101 -14.58 15.67 4.32
C TYR A 101 -15.54 15.19 3.24
N CYS A 102 -15.63 13.87 3.14
CA CYS A 102 -16.64 13.15 2.37
C CYS A 102 -17.19 12.06 3.29
N GLY A 103 -18.01 12.48 4.27
CA GLY A 103 -18.41 11.64 5.39
C GLY A 103 -17.20 11.15 6.18
N ILE A 104 -17.00 9.82 6.23
CA ILE A 104 -15.89 9.19 6.97
C ILE A 104 -14.53 9.31 6.27
N VAL A 105 -14.49 9.78 5.03
CA VAL A 105 -13.26 9.91 4.23
C VAL A 105 -12.77 11.35 4.25
N LEU A 106 -11.45 11.54 4.38
CA LEU A 106 -10.80 12.83 4.17
C LEU A 106 -10.23 12.89 2.75
N VAL A 107 -10.70 13.84 1.95
CA VAL A 107 -10.11 14.19 0.66
C VAL A 107 -8.97 15.19 0.88
N ALA A 108 -7.80 14.91 0.32
CA ALA A 108 -6.63 15.76 0.36
C ALA A 108 -6.13 16.06 -1.06
N ILE A 109 -6.13 17.33 -1.45
CA ILE A 109 -5.66 17.79 -2.77
C ILE A 109 -4.23 18.30 -2.62
N ASN A 110 -3.30 17.78 -3.41
CA ASN A 110 -1.88 18.18 -3.33
C ASN A 110 -1.71 19.64 -3.81
N PRO A 111 -1.26 20.58 -2.93
CA PRO A 111 -1.08 21.98 -3.32
C PRO A 111 0.19 22.25 -4.12
N TYR A 112 1.16 21.33 -4.16
CA TYR A 112 2.53 21.58 -4.65
C TYR A 112 3.23 22.80 -4.01
N GLU A 113 2.73 23.23 -2.85
CA GLU A 113 3.24 24.37 -2.09
C GLU A 113 3.34 24.02 -0.59
N GLN A 114 4.29 24.63 0.11
CA GLN A 114 4.43 24.49 1.56
C GLN A 114 3.43 25.40 2.28
N LEU A 115 2.43 24.81 2.92
CA LEU A 115 1.40 25.53 3.68
C LEU A 115 1.76 25.63 5.17
N GLN A 116 1.45 26.76 5.80
CA GLN A 116 1.68 27.01 7.24
C GLN A 116 0.54 26.45 8.11
N ILE A 117 0.10 25.21 7.86
CA ILE A 117 -1.01 24.54 8.56
C ILE A 117 -0.56 23.32 9.37
N TYR A 118 0.75 23.10 9.48
CA TYR A 118 1.35 21.92 10.11
C TYR A 118 2.23 22.24 11.32
N GLY A 119 2.12 23.45 11.86
CA GLY A 119 2.85 23.88 13.06
C GLY A 119 2.35 23.19 14.33
N GLU A 120 3.16 23.22 15.40
CA GLU A 120 2.77 22.66 16.71
C GLU A 120 1.53 23.34 17.30
N GLU A 121 1.36 24.64 17.06
CA GLU A 121 0.16 25.39 17.43
C GLU A 121 -1.11 24.81 16.82
N VAL A 122 -1.05 24.33 15.58
CA VAL A 122 -2.18 23.67 14.91
C VAL A 122 -2.42 22.30 15.51
N ILE A 123 -1.36 21.50 15.74
CA ILE A 123 -1.48 20.19 16.42
C ILE A 123 -2.21 20.34 17.77
N ASN A 124 -1.79 21.32 18.57
CA ASN A 124 -2.40 21.59 19.86
C ASN A 124 -3.87 22.06 19.76
N ALA A 125 -4.22 22.79 18.69
CA ALA A 125 -5.60 23.22 18.45
C ALA A 125 -6.52 22.03 18.11
N TYR A 126 -6.03 21.02 17.40
CA TYR A 126 -6.81 19.82 17.07
C TYR A 126 -6.87 18.81 18.23
N SER A 127 -5.87 18.79 19.12
CA SER A 127 -5.83 17.85 20.24
C SER A 127 -7.05 18.01 21.17
N GLY A 128 -7.72 16.90 21.47
CA GLY A 128 -8.90 16.83 22.33
C GLY A 128 -10.21 17.29 21.68
N GLN A 129 -10.21 17.78 20.44
CA GLN A 129 -11.42 18.21 19.74
C GLN A 129 -12.18 17.02 19.13
N ASN A 130 -13.46 17.19 18.78
CA ASN A 130 -14.20 16.17 18.02
C ASN A 130 -14.08 16.41 16.52
N MET A 131 -14.20 15.32 15.75
CA MET A 131 -14.32 15.38 14.30
C MET A 131 -15.61 16.14 13.94
N GLY A 132 -15.48 17.28 13.24
CA GLY A 132 -16.60 18.15 12.85
C GLY A 132 -16.67 19.48 13.61
N ASP A 133 -16.05 19.59 14.80
CA ASP A 133 -15.94 20.86 15.53
C ASP A 133 -14.83 21.77 14.94
N MET A 134 -13.92 21.17 14.18
CA MET A 134 -12.76 21.81 13.56
C MET A 134 -12.80 21.62 12.04
N ASP A 135 -12.12 22.51 11.32
CA ASP A 135 -11.97 22.40 9.86
C ASP A 135 -11.31 21.08 9.45
N PRO A 136 -11.63 20.54 8.26
CA PRO A 136 -11.06 19.28 7.78
C PRO A 136 -9.54 19.33 7.76
N HIS A 137 -8.90 18.34 8.39
CA HIS A 137 -7.44 18.26 8.44
C HIS A 137 -6.97 16.83 8.72
N ILE A 138 -5.74 16.49 8.28
CA ILE A 138 -5.13 15.18 8.58
C ILE A 138 -4.94 14.97 10.09
N PHE A 139 -4.76 16.04 10.86
CA PHE A 139 -4.66 16.00 12.32
C PHE A 139 -5.99 15.65 12.98
N ALA A 140 -7.13 16.04 12.41
CA ALA A 140 -8.43 15.61 12.93
C ALA A 140 -8.64 14.10 12.76
N VAL A 141 -8.19 13.52 11.64
CA VAL A 141 -8.22 12.06 11.43
C VAL A 141 -7.29 11.35 12.41
N ALA A 142 -6.10 11.91 12.66
CA ALA A 142 -5.16 11.37 13.64
C ALA A 142 -5.72 11.45 15.07
N GLU A 143 -6.30 12.58 15.47
CA GLU A 143 -6.93 12.76 16.78
C GLU A 143 -8.09 11.78 16.98
N GLU A 144 -8.96 11.62 15.97
CA GLU A 144 -10.08 10.69 16.06
C GLU A 144 -9.59 9.25 16.24
N ALA A 145 -8.56 8.83 15.48
CA ALA A 145 -7.93 7.51 15.69
C ALA A 145 -7.31 7.38 17.10
N TYR A 146 -6.68 8.43 17.62
CA TYR A 146 -6.11 8.42 18.97
C TYR A 146 -7.18 8.29 20.05
N LYS A 147 -8.26 9.07 19.95
CA LYS A 147 -9.40 9.04 20.87
C LYS A 147 -10.13 7.70 20.83
N GLN A 148 -10.43 7.18 19.65
CA GLN A 148 -11.08 5.87 19.50
C GLN A 148 -10.21 4.73 20.02
N MET A 149 -8.89 4.78 19.82
CA MET A 149 -7.98 3.79 20.41
C MET A 149 -8.09 3.77 21.94
N ALA A 150 -8.18 4.95 22.57
CA ALA A 150 -8.30 5.07 24.02
C ALA A 150 -9.69 4.71 24.54
N ARG A 151 -10.74 5.18 23.87
CA ARG A 151 -12.15 4.95 24.25
C ARG A 151 -12.56 3.48 24.07
N ASP A 152 -12.19 2.88 22.96
CA ASP A 152 -12.72 1.58 22.53
C ASP A 152 -11.77 0.41 22.86
N GLU A 153 -10.58 0.72 23.40
CA GLU A 153 -9.50 -0.23 23.69
C GLU A 153 -9.14 -1.11 22.47
N ARG A 154 -9.16 -0.52 21.27
CA ARG A 154 -8.87 -1.20 20.00
C ARG A 154 -7.73 -0.52 19.26
N ASN A 155 -6.91 -1.33 18.60
CA ASN A 155 -5.90 -0.78 17.70
C ASN A 155 -6.58 -0.17 16.48
N GLN A 156 -5.96 0.87 15.93
CA GLN A 156 -6.51 1.62 14.80
C GLN A 156 -5.58 1.54 13.60
N SER A 157 -6.07 1.90 12.43
CA SER A 157 -5.26 2.07 11.23
C SER A 157 -5.69 3.31 10.44
N ILE A 158 -4.71 4.12 10.03
CA ILE A 158 -4.87 5.20 9.06
C ILE A 158 -4.36 4.69 7.72
N ILE A 159 -5.25 4.65 6.73
CA ILE A 159 -4.96 4.17 5.38
C ILE A 159 -4.95 5.36 4.46
N VAL A 160 -3.82 5.60 3.79
CA VAL A 160 -3.69 6.69 2.83
C VAL A 160 -3.58 6.10 1.42
N SER A 161 -4.56 6.40 0.57
CA SER A 161 -4.65 5.92 -0.81
C SER A 161 -4.69 7.08 -1.81
N GLY A 162 -4.47 6.77 -3.10
CA GLY A 162 -4.41 7.73 -4.19
C GLY A 162 -3.32 7.41 -5.20
N GLU A 163 -3.35 8.05 -6.37
CA GLU A 163 -2.35 7.84 -7.42
C GLU A 163 -0.93 8.28 -7.01
N SER A 164 0.09 7.84 -7.75
CA SER A 164 1.46 8.31 -7.52
C SER A 164 1.53 9.84 -7.64
N GLY A 165 2.21 10.51 -6.70
CA GLY A 165 2.28 11.98 -6.63
C GLY A 165 1.12 12.66 -5.86
N ALA A 166 0.08 11.94 -5.44
CA ALA A 166 -1.07 12.53 -4.75
C ALA A 166 -0.81 13.06 -3.31
N GLY A 167 0.39 12.86 -2.75
CA GLY A 167 0.74 13.32 -1.39
C GLY A 167 0.56 12.29 -0.27
N LYS A 168 0.42 10.99 -0.59
CA LYS A 168 0.22 9.90 0.39
C LYS A 168 1.26 9.89 1.51
N THR A 169 2.54 9.87 1.13
CA THR A 169 3.67 9.84 2.07
C THR A 169 3.72 11.10 2.95
N VAL A 170 3.34 12.27 2.41
CA VAL A 170 3.28 13.53 3.16
C VAL A 170 2.17 13.48 4.21
N SER A 171 0.97 13.03 3.84
CA SER A 171 -0.15 12.85 4.77
C SER A 171 0.18 11.83 5.87
N ALA A 172 0.80 10.70 5.53
CA ALA A 172 1.25 9.71 6.50
C ALA A 172 2.28 10.30 7.49
N LYS A 173 3.24 11.09 7.00
CA LYS A 173 4.23 11.78 7.83
C LYS A 173 3.58 12.76 8.81
N TYR A 174 2.60 13.54 8.38
CA TYR A 174 1.89 14.46 9.26
C TYR A 174 1.03 13.75 10.30
N ALA A 175 0.36 12.66 9.94
CA ALA A 175 -0.37 11.83 10.90
C ALA A 175 0.59 11.25 11.98
N MET A 176 1.75 10.73 11.57
CA MET A 176 2.76 10.25 12.52
C MET A 176 3.30 11.36 13.43
N ARG A 177 3.55 12.56 12.88
CA ARG A 177 3.99 13.73 13.66
C ARG A 177 2.96 14.13 14.71
N PHE A 178 1.67 14.09 14.37
CA PHE A 178 0.60 14.38 15.33
C PHE A 178 0.65 13.45 16.55
N PHE A 179 0.73 12.14 16.33
CA PHE A 179 0.84 11.17 17.43
C PHE A 179 2.09 11.39 18.26
N ALA A 180 3.18 11.75 17.60
CA ALA A 180 4.46 11.98 18.25
C ALA A 180 4.39 13.14 19.26
N THR A 181 3.74 14.24 18.86
CA THR A 181 3.51 15.41 19.72
C THR A 181 2.47 15.16 20.82
N VAL A 182 1.31 14.58 20.49
CA VAL A 182 0.18 14.41 21.43
C VAL A 182 0.37 13.23 22.39
N GLY A 183 0.94 12.13 21.90
CA GLY A 183 1.15 10.93 22.71
C GLY A 183 2.20 11.14 23.81
N GLY A 184 3.13 12.08 23.65
CA GLY A 184 4.27 12.23 24.54
C GLY A 184 5.15 10.99 24.61
N SER A 185 6.28 11.08 25.32
CA SER A 185 7.18 9.94 25.50
C SER A 185 7.25 9.47 26.95
N ALA A 186 7.12 8.16 27.15
CA ALA A 186 7.41 7.52 28.42
C ALA A 186 8.94 7.40 28.59
N ASN A 187 9.56 8.35 29.30
CA ASN A 187 10.96 8.34 29.75
C ASN A 187 12.08 8.34 28.68
N ASP A 188 11.80 8.15 27.39
CA ASP A 188 12.80 8.16 26.30
C ASP A 188 12.43 9.24 25.26
N THR A 189 12.88 10.48 25.48
CA THR A 189 12.44 11.70 24.76
C THR A 189 12.63 11.68 23.23
N ASN A 190 13.22 10.62 22.66
CA ASN A 190 13.66 10.60 21.27
C ASN A 190 12.95 9.55 20.40
N VAL A 191 11.93 8.84 20.91
CA VAL A 191 11.20 7.84 20.09
C VAL A 191 10.50 8.51 18.89
N GLU A 192 9.89 9.68 19.10
CA GLU A 192 9.35 10.54 18.04
C GLU A 192 10.39 10.81 16.95
N GLU A 193 11.54 11.35 17.37
CA GLU A 193 12.62 11.76 16.48
C GLU A 193 13.13 10.57 15.67
N LYS A 194 13.28 9.40 16.31
CA LYS A 194 13.67 8.14 15.65
C LYS A 194 12.63 7.67 14.63
N VAL A 195 11.33 7.71 14.95
CA VAL A 195 10.27 7.31 13.99
C VAL A 195 10.34 8.20 12.76
N LEU A 196 10.44 9.52 12.94
CA LEU A 196 10.55 10.46 11.83
C LEU A 196 11.86 10.29 11.04
N ALA A 197 12.97 10.02 11.73
CA ALA A 197 14.29 9.75 11.14
C ALA A 197 14.37 8.49 10.29
N SER A 198 13.41 7.56 10.42
CA SER A 198 13.32 6.43 9.50
C SER A 198 12.98 6.85 8.06
N SER A 199 12.33 8.01 7.86
CA SER A 199 11.83 8.41 6.55
C SER A 199 12.94 8.70 5.53
N PRO A 200 13.97 9.54 5.82
CA PRO A 200 15.06 9.78 4.87
C PRO A 200 15.78 8.50 4.44
N ILE A 201 15.98 7.55 5.36
CA ILE A 201 16.60 6.25 5.03
C ILE A 201 15.71 5.47 4.07
N MET A 202 14.43 5.32 4.41
CA MET A 202 13.49 4.53 3.62
C MET A 202 13.23 5.16 2.25
N GLU A 203 13.22 6.49 2.16
CA GLU A 203 13.13 7.21 0.88
C GLU A 203 14.40 6.99 0.05
N ALA A 204 15.60 7.07 0.65
CA ALA A 204 16.84 6.86 -0.08
C ALA A 204 16.94 5.45 -0.70
N ILE A 205 16.55 4.40 0.04
CA ILE A 205 16.68 3.00 -0.40
C ILE A 205 15.42 2.42 -1.07
N GLY A 206 14.30 3.14 -1.03
CA GLY A 206 12.99 2.61 -1.45
C GLY A 206 12.20 3.53 -2.37
N ASN A 207 12.63 4.77 -2.58
CA ASN A 207 12.03 5.69 -3.53
C ASN A 207 12.94 5.91 -4.74
N ALA A 208 12.32 6.27 -5.85
CA ALA A 208 13.00 6.57 -7.11
C ALA A 208 12.20 7.59 -7.92
N LYS A 209 12.87 8.24 -8.88
CA LYS A 209 12.24 9.10 -9.88
C LYS A 209 11.50 8.23 -10.90
N THR A 210 10.23 8.55 -11.14
CA THR A 210 9.46 8.07 -12.29
C THR A 210 9.00 9.25 -13.12
N THR A 211 8.45 8.99 -14.32
CA THR A 211 7.86 10.04 -15.17
C THR A 211 6.69 10.80 -14.54
N ARG A 212 6.09 10.27 -13.46
CA ARG A 212 4.94 10.87 -12.76
C ARG A 212 5.31 11.55 -11.44
N ASN A 213 6.42 11.17 -10.81
CA ASN A 213 6.80 11.63 -9.49
C ASN A 213 8.29 11.45 -9.25
N ASP A 214 8.98 12.54 -8.91
CA ASP A 214 10.42 12.54 -8.67
C ASP A 214 10.85 11.76 -7.42
N ASN A 215 9.93 11.55 -6.46
CA ASN A 215 10.19 10.81 -5.23
C ASN A 215 9.14 9.71 -5.00
N SER A 216 8.90 8.87 -6.01
CA SER A 216 7.91 7.79 -5.94
C SER A 216 8.36 6.65 -5.04
N SER A 217 7.58 6.34 -4.01
CA SER A 217 7.75 5.11 -3.21
C SER A 217 7.56 3.87 -4.08
N ARG A 218 8.54 2.96 -4.09
CA ARG A 218 8.52 1.70 -4.87
C ARG A 218 8.39 0.46 -3.98
N PHE A 219 7.80 0.65 -2.81
CA PHE A 219 7.44 -0.38 -1.84
C PHE A 219 6.27 0.13 -1.00
N GLY A 220 5.50 -0.78 -0.41
CA GLY A 220 4.50 -0.46 0.60
C GLY A 220 5.10 -0.42 1.99
N LYS A 221 4.69 0.56 2.79
CA LYS A 221 5.18 0.82 4.15
C LYS A 221 4.01 0.83 5.12
N TYR A 222 4.10 0.01 6.15
CA TYR A 222 3.14 0.00 7.26
C TYR A 222 3.90 0.22 8.57
N ILE A 223 3.70 1.37 9.20
CA ILE A 223 4.35 1.73 10.47
C ILE A 223 3.33 1.59 11.59
N GLN A 224 3.61 0.69 12.53
CA GLN A 224 2.80 0.50 13.73
C GLN A 224 3.41 1.32 14.87
N ILE A 225 2.74 2.40 15.27
CA ILE A 225 3.13 3.20 16.43
C ILE A 225 2.54 2.53 17.68
N GLY A 226 3.40 2.11 18.60
CA GLY A 226 3.00 1.42 19.82
C GLY A 226 2.78 2.38 20.97
N PHE A 227 1.71 2.13 21.72
CA PHE A 227 1.31 2.92 22.88
C PHE A 227 1.32 2.07 24.15
N SER A 228 1.66 2.73 25.27
CA SER A 228 1.54 2.18 26.62
C SER A 228 0.08 2.16 27.09
N ARG A 229 -0.16 1.61 28.29
CA ARG A 229 -1.48 1.67 28.96
C ARG A 229 -1.95 3.09 29.28
N HIS A 230 -1.04 4.06 29.31
CA HIS A 230 -1.35 5.47 29.49
C HIS A 230 -1.37 6.21 28.15
N TYR A 231 -1.48 5.48 27.04
CA TYR A 231 -1.49 6.01 25.67
C TYR A 231 -0.29 6.90 25.29
N HIS A 232 0.83 6.72 25.98
CA HIS A 232 2.11 7.32 25.58
C HIS A 232 2.84 6.47 24.56
N ILE A 233 3.56 7.10 23.64
CA ILE A 233 4.37 6.38 22.66
C ILE A 233 5.48 5.63 23.38
N ILE A 234 5.61 4.36 23.02
CA ILE A 234 6.68 3.49 23.52
C ILE A 234 7.58 2.97 22.42
N GLY A 235 7.30 3.22 21.14
CA GLY A 235 8.10 2.68 20.05
C GLY A 235 7.31 2.54 18.77
N ALA A 236 7.95 2.00 17.74
CA ALA A 236 7.28 1.67 16.50
C ALA A 236 7.83 0.40 15.87
N ASN A 237 7.07 -0.17 14.94
CA ASN A 237 7.51 -1.30 14.13
C ASN A 237 7.05 -1.11 12.69
N MET A 238 8.00 -1.10 11.76
CA MET A 238 7.80 -0.98 10.34
C MET A 238 7.71 -2.36 9.68
N ARG A 239 6.73 -2.52 8.79
CA ARG A 239 6.63 -3.64 7.87
C ARG A 239 6.65 -3.09 6.45
N THR A 240 7.42 -3.75 5.59
CA THR A 240 7.56 -3.39 4.20
C THR A 240 6.93 -4.47 3.32
N TYR A 241 6.46 -4.06 2.15
CA TYR A 241 5.76 -4.92 1.20
C TYR A 241 6.19 -4.59 -0.22
N LEU A 242 6.32 -5.62 -1.06
CA LEU A 242 6.33 -5.48 -2.52
C LEU A 242 7.35 -4.46 -3.04
N LEU A 243 8.60 -4.55 -2.57
CA LEU A 243 9.72 -3.78 -3.14
C LEU A 243 9.86 -4.08 -4.64
N GLU A 244 9.91 -3.04 -5.47
CA GLU A 244 10.12 -3.14 -6.92
C GLU A 244 11.58 -3.52 -7.22
N LYS A 245 11.89 -4.82 -7.13
CA LYS A 245 13.26 -5.31 -7.31
C LYS A 245 13.82 -5.00 -8.70
N SER A 246 12.99 -5.00 -9.75
CA SER A 246 13.44 -4.76 -11.13
C SER A 246 14.04 -3.38 -11.32
N ARG A 247 13.64 -2.37 -10.54
CA ARG A 247 14.23 -1.03 -10.57
C ARG A 247 15.75 -1.04 -10.35
N VAL A 248 16.27 -2.02 -9.61
CA VAL A 248 17.70 -2.15 -9.34
C VAL A 248 18.53 -2.33 -10.62
N VAL A 249 17.95 -2.95 -11.66
CA VAL A 249 18.68 -3.38 -12.87
C VAL A 249 18.11 -2.79 -14.15
N PHE A 250 16.97 -2.10 -14.08
CA PHE A 250 16.27 -1.54 -15.22
C PHE A 250 15.57 -0.23 -14.86
N GLN A 251 15.65 0.75 -15.75
CA GLN A 251 14.91 2.01 -15.70
C GLN A 251 14.40 2.34 -17.11
N ALA A 252 13.18 2.85 -17.23
CA ALA A 252 12.70 3.41 -18.50
C ALA A 252 13.27 4.82 -18.73
N GLU A 253 13.06 5.37 -19.92
CA GLU A 253 13.46 6.73 -20.27
C GLU A 253 12.93 7.75 -19.25
N ASP A 254 13.81 8.68 -18.85
CA ASP A 254 13.59 9.71 -17.83
C ASP A 254 13.30 9.22 -16.41
N GLU A 255 13.50 7.93 -16.12
CA GLU A 255 13.42 7.36 -14.77
C GLU A 255 14.80 7.13 -14.14
N ARG A 256 14.83 7.07 -12.81
CA ARG A 256 16.05 6.74 -12.06
C ARG A 256 15.94 5.40 -11.33
N ASN A 257 17.08 4.84 -10.95
CA ASN A 257 17.16 3.80 -9.92
C ASN A 257 16.85 4.42 -8.53
N TYR A 258 16.95 3.63 -7.46
CA TYR A 258 16.79 4.12 -6.10
C TYR A 258 17.78 5.26 -5.78
N HIS A 259 17.31 6.28 -5.07
CA HIS A 259 18.08 7.52 -4.82
C HIS A 259 19.45 7.26 -4.20
N ILE A 260 19.57 6.25 -3.33
CA ILE A 260 20.82 5.91 -2.64
C ILE A 260 21.99 5.63 -3.59
N PHE A 261 21.74 5.13 -4.81
CA PHE A 261 22.80 4.93 -5.80
C PHE A 261 23.38 6.25 -6.28
N TYR A 262 22.54 7.23 -6.59
CA TYR A 262 22.95 8.57 -7.04
C TYR A 262 23.60 9.35 -5.90
N GLN A 263 23.03 9.27 -4.69
CA GLN A 263 23.60 9.84 -3.47
C GLN A 263 25.04 9.34 -3.21
N LEU A 264 25.27 8.04 -3.41
CA LEU A 264 26.58 7.43 -3.21
C LEU A 264 27.58 7.81 -4.32
N CYS A 265 27.16 7.81 -5.60
CA CYS A 265 28.00 8.26 -6.71
C CYS A 265 28.37 9.75 -6.61
N ALA A 266 27.41 10.62 -6.25
CA ALA A 266 27.66 12.04 -6.00
C ALA A 266 28.68 12.28 -4.87
N SER A 267 28.79 11.32 -3.95
CA SER A 267 29.71 11.36 -2.81
C SER A 267 31.03 10.61 -3.06
N ALA A 268 31.26 10.05 -4.26
CA ALA A 268 32.39 9.16 -4.54
C ALA A 268 33.78 9.80 -4.34
N SER A 269 33.87 11.13 -4.42
CA SER A 269 35.14 11.88 -4.22
C SER A 269 35.60 11.95 -2.76
N LEU A 270 34.73 11.62 -1.81
CA LEU A 270 35.06 11.67 -0.38
C LEU A 270 36.15 10.63 -0.03
N PRO A 271 37.16 11.00 0.80
CA PRO A 271 38.27 10.12 1.12
C PRO A 271 37.87 8.74 1.65
N GLU A 272 36.81 8.67 2.45
CA GLU A 272 36.28 7.42 3.02
C GLU A 272 35.64 6.48 2.00
N PHE A 273 35.30 6.96 0.80
CA PHE A 273 34.65 6.18 -0.26
C PHE A 273 35.57 5.83 -1.44
N LYS A 274 36.85 6.20 -1.37
CA LYS A 274 37.84 5.80 -2.38
C LYS A 274 37.93 4.29 -2.57
N ASP A 275 37.81 3.55 -1.47
CA ASP A 275 37.82 2.08 -1.49
C ASP A 275 36.56 1.48 -2.13
N LEU A 276 35.50 2.26 -2.35
CA LEU A 276 34.33 1.83 -3.11
C LEU A 276 34.58 1.82 -4.61
N SER A 277 35.61 2.52 -5.10
CA SER A 277 35.96 2.60 -6.52
C SER A 277 34.81 3.12 -7.40
N LEU A 278 33.99 4.02 -6.85
CA LEU A 278 32.88 4.64 -7.55
C LEU A 278 33.32 5.87 -8.35
N THR A 279 32.56 6.16 -9.41
CA THR A 279 32.73 7.31 -10.29
C THR A 279 31.37 8.01 -10.50
N SER A 280 31.10 8.60 -11.67
CA SER A 280 29.81 9.22 -11.96
C SER A 280 28.70 8.17 -12.06
N ALA A 281 27.45 8.54 -11.76
CA ALA A 281 26.31 7.65 -11.97
C ALA A 281 26.10 7.28 -13.46
N GLU A 282 26.60 8.09 -14.39
CA GLU A 282 26.55 7.79 -15.83
C GLU A 282 27.44 6.60 -16.22
N ASP A 283 28.50 6.35 -15.44
CA ASP A 283 29.47 5.30 -15.74
C ASP A 283 28.95 3.90 -15.41
N PHE A 284 27.87 3.79 -14.63
CA PHE A 284 27.28 2.52 -14.21
C PHE A 284 25.97 2.24 -14.93
N THR A 285 25.89 1.08 -15.57
CA THR A 285 24.74 0.61 -16.36
C THR A 285 23.45 0.71 -15.54
N TYR A 286 23.46 0.25 -14.28
CA TYR A 286 22.27 0.26 -13.43
C TYR A 286 21.78 1.64 -12.99
N THR A 287 22.48 2.73 -13.29
CA THR A 287 22.03 4.09 -13.00
C THR A 287 21.89 4.97 -14.25
N SER A 288 22.37 4.52 -15.41
CA SER A 288 22.37 5.30 -16.66
C SER A 288 21.34 4.85 -17.70
N LEU A 289 20.66 3.70 -17.53
CA LEU A 289 19.67 3.20 -18.50
C LEU A 289 18.50 4.16 -18.75
N GLY A 290 18.12 4.97 -17.76
CA GLY A 290 17.04 5.95 -17.89
C GLY A 290 17.45 7.27 -18.55
N GLU A 291 18.70 7.39 -19.00
CA GLU A 291 19.28 8.52 -19.75
C GLU A 291 19.33 9.88 -19.02
N ASN A 292 18.67 10.02 -17.86
CA ASN A 292 18.70 11.21 -17.03
C ASN A 292 19.03 10.88 -15.57
N ILE A 293 20.24 11.23 -15.14
CA ILE A 293 20.70 10.98 -13.77
C ILE A 293 20.30 12.09 -12.77
N PHE A 294 19.82 13.23 -13.26
CA PHE A 294 19.52 14.41 -12.46
C PHE A 294 18.02 14.55 -12.18
N ILE A 295 17.68 15.10 -11.01
CA ILE A 295 16.34 15.62 -10.70
C ILE A 295 16.48 17.12 -10.48
N GLU A 296 15.60 17.90 -11.09
CA GLU A 296 15.61 19.35 -10.93
C GLU A 296 15.42 19.75 -9.47
N GLY A 297 16.29 20.64 -8.96
CA GLY A 297 16.23 21.12 -7.58
C GLY A 297 16.76 20.14 -6.51
N VAL A 298 17.18 18.93 -6.87
CA VAL A 298 17.72 17.94 -5.94
C VAL A 298 19.24 17.95 -5.95
N ASN A 299 19.85 17.87 -4.76
CA ASN A 299 21.28 17.70 -4.60
C ASN A 299 21.56 16.36 -3.89
N ASP A 300 21.87 15.34 -4.67
CA ASP A 300 22.09 13.98 -4.18
C ASP A 300 23.22 13.90 -3.13
N ALA A 301 24.25 14.76 -3.19
CA ALA A 301 25.31 14.77 -2.17
C ALA A 301 24.84 15.36 -0.82
N GLU A 302 23.99 16.38 -0.83
CA GLU A 302 23.39 16.93 0.39
C GLU A 302 22.36 15.95 0.98
N ASP A 303 21.57 15.29 0.13
CA ASP A 303 20.62 14.27 0.60
C ASP A 303 21.34 13.05 1.17
N PHE A 304 22.51 12.69 0.65
CA PHE A 304 23.34 11.65 1.25
C PHE A 304 23.79 11.99 2.68
N LYS A 305 24.10 13.26 2.96
CA LYS A 305 24.42 13.70 4.33
C LYS A 305 23.23 13.48 5.26
N LYS A 306 22.02 13.88 4.83
CA LYS A 306 20.78 13.65 5.59
C LYS A 306 20.54 12.16 5.84
N THR A 307 20.78 11.31 4.84
CA THR A 307 20.68 9.85 4.98
C THR A 307 21.64 9.31 6.04
N ARG A 308 22.91 9.76 6.03
CA ARG A 308 23.91 9.38 7.04
C ARG A 308 23.56 9.87 8.45
N GLU A 309 23.10 11.11 8.57
CA GLU A 309 22.64 11.69 9.83
C GLU A 309 21.45 10.90 10.40
N ALA A 310 20.49 10.53 9.55
CA ALA A 310 19.37 9.69 9.92
C ALA A 310 19.80 8.29 10.40
N PHE A 311 20.75 7.65 9.70
CA PHE A 311 21.34 6.38 10.15
C PHE A 311 21.97 6.51 11.55
N THR A 312 22.74 7.57 11.77
CA THR A 312 23.38 7.84 13.06
C THR A 312 22.36 8.07 14.18
N LEU A 313 21.30 8.83 13.91
CA LEU A 313 20.21 9.09 14.87
C LEU A 313 19.46 7.81 15.27
N LEU A 314 19.34 6.86 14.35
CA LEU A 314 18.80 5.52 14.61
C LEU A 314 19.83 4.54 15.20
N GLY A 315 21.02 5.02 15.59
CA GLY A 315 22.04 4.22 16.26
C GLY A 315 22.81 3.27 15.33
N ILE A 316 22.69 3.42 14.02
CA ILE A 316 23.47 2.65 13.03
C ILE A 316 24.84 3.31 12.90
N LYS A 317 25.84 2.64 13.48
CA LYS A 317 27.23 3.13 13.57
C LYS A 317 27.86 3.32 12.18
N ASP A 318 28.82 4.24 12.07
CA ASP A 318 29.57 4.50 10.83
C ASP A 318 30.17 3.24 10.19
N SER A 319 30.63 2.28 11.00
CA SER A 319 31.14 0.99 10.50
C SER A 319 30.07 0.18 9.77
N SER A 320 28.84 0.19 10.28
CA SER A 320 27.69 -0.47 9.67
C SER A 320 27.21 0.31 8.44
N GLN A 321 27.18 1.64 8.49
CA GLN A 321 26.88 2.48 7.33
C GLN A 321 27.86 2.22 6.17
N SER A 322 29.17 2.24 6.46
CA SER A 322 30.21 1.88 5.47
C SER A 322 29.99 0.48 4.89
N SER A 323 29.52 -0.46 5.72
CA SER A 323 29.23 -1.82 5.28
C SER A 323 28.03 -1.89 4.32
N ILE A 324 26.96 -1.14 4.60
CA ILE A 324 25.81 -0.98 3.69
C ILE A 324 26.29 -0.39 2.36
N PHE A 325 27.06 0.70 2.40
CA PHE A 325 27.54 1.38 1.19
C PHE A 325 28.46 0.50 0.34
N LYS A 326 29.26 -0.39 0.95
CA LYS A 326 30.03 -1.41 0.20
C LYS A 326 29.13 -2.37 -0.56
N VAL A 327 28.03 -2.83 0.05
CA VAL A 327 27.06 -3.71 -0.62
C VAL A 327 26.38 -2.98 -1.78
N ILE A 328 25.94 -1.73 -1.58
CA ILE A 328 25.33 -0.90 -2.63
C ILE A 328 26.31 -0.66 -3.79
N ALA A 329 27.55 -0.25 -3.48
CA ALA A 329 28.59 -0.03 -4.49
C ALA A 329 28.89 -1.32 -5.28
N SER A 330 28.90 -2.48 -4.62
CA SER A 330 29.12 -3.76 -5.31
C SER A 330 28.07 -4.03 -6.37
N ILE A 331 26.80 -3.66 -6.14
CA ILE A 331 25.71 -3.86 -7.11
C ILE A 331 25.97 -3.05 -8.38
N LEU A 332 26.45 -1.81 -8.24
CA LEU A 332 26.82 -0.96 -9.39
C LEU A 332 27.96 -1.59 -10.19
N HIS A 333 29.00 -2.07 -9.52
CA HIS A 333 30.08 -2.80 -10.21
C HIS A 333 29.56 -4.06 -10.89
N LEU A 334 28.70 -4.85 -10.24
CA LEU A 334 28.14 -6.06 -10.83
C LEU A 334 27.42 -5.78 -12.15
N GLY A 335 26.66 -4.67 -12.24
CA GLY A 335 25.96 -4.29 -13.47
C GLY A 335 26.85 -3.97 -14.66
N ASN A 336 28.11 -3.58 -14.41
CA ASN A 336 29.11 -3.28 -15.44
C ASN A 336 29.99 -4.47 -15.83
N VAL A 337 29.83 -5.64 -15.20
CA VAL A 337 30.56 -6.84 -15.60
C VAL A 337 30.13 -7.23 -17.02
N GLU A 338 31.08 -7.21 -17.95
CA GLU A 338 30.82 -7.50 -19.36
C GLU A 338 30.84 -9.02 -19.60
N ILE A 339 29.72 -9.55 -20.11
CA ILE A 339 29.55 -10.96 -20.41
C ILE A 339 29.62 -11.16 -21.93
N CYS A 340 30.75 -11.67 -22.40
CA CYS A 340 31.03 -11.88 -23.81
C CYS A 340 30.44 -13.19 -24.31
N SER A 341 29.77 -13.17 -25.46
CA SER A 341 29.27 -14.39 -26.11
C SER A 341 30.40 -15.15 -26.79
N GLU A 342 30.42 -16.46 -26.66
CA GLU A 342 31.30 -17.31 -27.46
C GLU A 342 30.77 -17.48 -28.89
N ARG A 343 31.62 -17.99 -29.78
CA ARG A 343 31.27 -18.19 -31.21
C ARG A 343 30.10 -19.15 -31.43
N ASP A 344 29.82 -20.03 -30.47
CA ASP A 344 28.72 -21.00 -30.52
C ASP A 344 27.35 -20.38 -30.19
N GLY A 345 27.31 -19.18 -29.59
CA GLY A 345 26.10 -18.52 -29.10
C GLY A 345 25.40 -19.22 -27.92
N GLU A 346 25.90 -20.37 -27.48
CA GLU A 346 25.35 -21.17 -26.38
C GLU A 346 26.17 -21.05 -25.08
N SER A 347 27.39 -20.50 -25.17
CA SER A 347 28.27 -20.23 -24.04
C SER A 347 28.71 -18.76 -23.98
N CYS A 348 29.24 -18.38 -22.81
CA CYS A 348 29.78 -17.05 -22.56
C CYS A 348 30.98 -17.11 -21.62
N HIS A 349 31.74 -16.02 -21.59
CA HIS A 349 32.85 -15.81 -20.67
C HIS A 349 32.88 -14.36 -20.19
N ILE A 350 33.62 -14.12 -19.10
CA ILE A 350 33.97 -12.79 -18.61
C ILE A 350 35.45 -12.57 -18.93
N SER A 351 35.82 -11.33 -19.26
CA SER A 351 37.21 -10.98 -19.55
C SER A 351 38.12 -11.23 -18.35
N VAL A 352 39.29 -11.83 -18.61
CA VAL A 352 40.32 -12.02 -17.59
C VAL A 352 40.76 -10.64 -17.08
N ASN A 353 40.67 -10.44 -15.76
CA ASN A 353 40.90 -9.16 -15.08
C ASN A 353 39.85 -8.06 -15.33
N ASP A 354 38.59 -8.43 -15.53
CA ASP A 354 37.49 -7.46 -15.49
C ASP A 354 37.54 -6.62 -14.18
N PRO A 355 37.70 -5.28 -14.27
CA PRO A 355 37.93 -4.44 -13.11
C PRO A 355 36.68 -4.31 -12.22
N HIS A 356 35.49 -4.43 -12.81
CA HIS A 356 34.23 -4.35 -12.09
C HIS A 356 33.97 -5.65 -11.31
N LEU A 357 34.26 -6.82 -11.88
CA LEU A 357 34.18 -8.10 -11.18
C LEU A 357 35.19 -8.16 -10.03
N GLN A 358 36.43 -7.68 -10.25
CA GLN A 358 37.42 -7.56 -9.17
C GLN A 358 36.92 -6.66 -8.03
N SER A 359 36.34 -5.51 -8.36
CA SER A 359 35.79 -4.57 -7.38
C SER A 359 34.61 -5.18 -6.62
N PHE A 360 33.68 -5.83 -7.32
CA PHE A 360 32.56 -6.56 -6.73
C PHE A 360 33.04 -7.63 -5.74
N CYS A 361 33.95 -8.50 -6.16
CA CYS A 361 34.47 -9.58 -5.32
C CYS A 361 35.23 -9.05 -4.11
N ARG A 362 36.03 -7.98 -4.26
CA ARG A 362 36.75 -7.32 -3.17
C ARG A 362 35.80 -6.70 -2.15
N LEU A 363 34.78 -5.97 -2.60
CA LEU A 363 33.82 -5.29 -1.73
C LEU A 363 32.97 -6.27 -0.92
N LEU A 364 32.57 -7.37 -1.54
CA LEU A 364 31.79 -8.43 -0.88
C LEU A 364 32.66 -9.49 -0.21
N GLY A 365 33.99 -9.43 -0.30
CA GLY A 365 34.89 -10.41 0.30
C GLY A 365 34.66 -11.85 -0.21
N VAL A 366 34.37 -12.01 -1.52
CA VAL A 366 34.12 -13.32 -2.15
C VAL A 366 35.23 -13.69 -3.13
N GLU A 367 35.35 -14.99 -3.41
CA GLU A 367 36.40 -15.52 -4.29
C GLU A 367 36.13 -15.21 -5.77
N LEU A 368 37.06 -14.48 -6.41
CA LEU A 368 36.96 -14.04 -7.81
C LEU A 368 36.75 -15.21 -8.78
N GLN A 369 37.57 -16.26 -8.68
CA GLN A 369 37.53 -17.40 -9.60
C GLN A 369 36.20 -18.15 -9.52
N GLN A 370 35.62 -18.29 -8.32
CA GLN A 370 34.32 -18.92 -8.14
C GLN A 370 33.21 -18.06 -8.75
N MET A 371 33.22 -16.74 -8.49
CA MET A 371 32.19 -15.85 -9.01
C MET A 371 32.24 -15.79 -10.55
N GLU A 372 33.42 -15.65 -11.14
CA GLU A 372 33.63 -15.70 -12.59
C GLU A 372 33.05 -16.99 -13.19
N HIS A 373 33.34 -18.15 -12.58
CA HIS A 373 32.81 -19.43 -13.03
C HIS A 373 31.28 -19.48 -12.95
N TRP A 374 30.68 -19.19 -11.80
CA TRP A 374 29.25 -19.38 -11.56
C TRP A 374 28.35 -18.27 -12.12
N LEU A 375 28.92 -17.18 -12.66
CA LEU A 375 28.18 -16.23 -13.50
C LEU A 375 27.92 -16.78 -14.90
N CYS A 376 28.83 -17.59 -15.45
CA CYS A 376 28.73 -18.16 -16.81
C CYS A 376 28.23 -19.61 -16.85
N HIS A 377 28.08 -20.26 -15.68
CA HIS A 377 27.73 -21.67 -15.57
C HIS A 377 26.62 -21.89 -14.54
N ARG A 378 25.83 -22.95 -14.76
CA ARG A 378 24.82 -23.41 -13.80
C ARG A 378 24.93 -24.90 -13.53
N LYS A 379 24.57 -25.29 -12.31
CA LYS A 379 24.50 -26.69 -11.89
C LYS A 379 23.12 -27.27 -12.17
N LEU A 380 23.09 -28.49 -12.70
CA LEU A 380 21.87 -29.26 -12.95
C LEU A 380 21.96 -30.59 -12.20
N SER A 381 21.12 -30.71 -11.17
CA SER A 381 21.04 -31.90 -10.33
C SER A 381 19.87 -32.77 -10.78
N THR A 382 20.16 -34.03 -11.13
CA THR A 382 19.17 -35.09 -11.38
C THR A 382 19.21 -36.11 -10.25
N THR A 383 18.27 -37.05 -10.20
CA THR A 383 18.24 -38.11 -9.17
C THR A 383 19.50 -38.99 -9.19
N ALA A 384 20.19 -39.09 -10.33
CA ALA A 384 21.35 -39.95 -10.52
C ALA A 384 22.68 -39.18 -10.50
N GLU A 385 22.74 -37.99 -11.11
CA GLU A 385 23.99 -37.27 -11.37
C GLU A 385 23.82 -35.76 -11.27
N THR A 386 24.92 -35.06 -11.00
CA THR A 386 25.00 -33.61 -11.06
C THR A 386 26.01 -33.19 -12.12
N TYR A 387 25.58 -32.36 -13.07
CA TYR A 387 26.45 -31.83 -14.14
C TYR A 387 26.41 -30.30 -14.15
N VAL A 388 27.49 -29.69 -14.64
CA VAL A 388 27.60 -28.25 -14.86
C VAL A 388 27.34 -27.98 -16.34
N LYS A 389 26.53 -26.97 -16.64
CA LYS A 389 26.19 -26.56 -18.00
C LYS A 389 26.54 -25.09 -18.22
N ASN A 390 27.11 -24.80 -19.39
CA ASN A 390 27.34 -23.44 -19.86
C ASN A 390 26.02 -22.69 -20.04
N MET A 391 26.08 -21.37 -19.86
CA MET A 391 24.97 -20.46 -20.08
C MET A 391 25.28 -19.58 -21.29
N SER A 392 24.25 -19.24 -22.07
CA SER A 392 24.40 -18.20 -23.09
C SER A 392 24.60 -16.84 -22.43
N SER A 393 25.15 -15.87 -23.16
CA SER A 393 25.35 -14.50 -22.66
C SER A 393 24.06 -13.88 -22.10
N ARG A 394 22.94 -14.04 -22.80
CA ARG A 394 21.62 -13.60 -22.33
C ARG A 394 21.23 -14.28 -21.01
N GLN A 395 21.42 -15.58 -20.89
CA GLN A 395 21.09 -16.30 -19.66
C GLN A 395 21.96 -15.84 -18.48
N ALA A 396 23.25 -15.59 -18.73
CA ALA A 396 24.20 -15.15 -17.73
C ALA A 396 23.95 -13.68 -17.30
N ALA A 397 23.62 -12.78 -18.24
CA ALA A 397 23.19 -11.41 -17.93
C ALA A 397 21.94 -11.40 -17.05
N ASN A 398 20.92 -12.19 -17.40
CA ASN A 398 19.72 -12.31 -16.60
C ASN A 398 20.01 -12.88 -15.19
N ALA A 399 20.97 -13.81 -15.07
CA ALA A 399 21.40 -14.36 -13.79
C ALA A 399 22.14 -13.33 -12.92
N ARG A 400 23.03 -12.54 -13.54
CA ARG A 400 23.72 -11.42 -12.90
C ARG A 400 22.72 -10.39 -12.37
N ASP A 401 21.71 -10.06 -13.17
CA ASP A 401 20.67 -9.12 -12.79
C ASP A 401 19.79 -9.69 -11.65
N ALA A 402 19.45 -10.99 -11.71
CA ALA A 402 18.77 -11.69 -10.62
C ALA A 402 19.57 -11.65 -9.31
N LEU A 403 20.89 -11.86 -9.38
CA LEU A 403 21.78 -11.76 -8.23
C LEU A 403 21.81 -10.34 -7.64
N ALA A 404 21.94 -9.32 -8.49
CA ALA A 404 21.91 -7.90 -8.09
C ALA A 404 20.61 -7.54 -7.34
N LYS A 405 19.46 -7.90 -7.92
CA LYS A 405 18.14 -7.75 -7.29
C LYS A 405 18.05 -8.42 -5.94
N HIS A 406 18.61 -9.63 -5.81
CA HIS A 406 18.57 -10.40 -4.58
C HIS A 406 19.44 -9.80 -3.47
N ILE A 407 20.65 -9.35 -3.81
CA ILE A 407 21.54 -8.64 -2.88
C ILE A 407 20.84 -7.37 -2.37
N TYR A 408 20.26 -6.57 -3.27
CA TYR A 408 19.55 -5.35 -2.88
C TYR A 408 18.36 -5.63 -1.96
N ALA A 409 17.53 -6.63 -2.30
CA ALA A 409 16.38 -7.00 -1.49
C ALA A 409 16.78 -7.46 -0.08
N ARG A 410 17.81 -8.29 0.05
CA ARG A 410 18.33 -8.72 1.37
C ARG A 410 18.87 -7.55 2.18
N MET A 411 19.60 -6.64 1.53
CA MET A 411 20.12 -5.44 2.18
C MET A 411 18.97 -4.52 2.65
N PHE A 412 17.95 -4.31 1.82
CA PHE A 412 16.75 -3.55 2.17
C PHE A 412 16.08 -4.14 3.41
N ASP A 413 15.83 -5.46 3.44
CA ASP A 413 15.22 -6.14 4.58
C ASP A 413 16.07 -6.01 5.86
N TRP A 414 17.40 -6.11 5.72
CA TRP A 414 18.33 -5.94 6.84
C TRP A 414 18.30 -4.53 7.41
N ILE A 415 18.21 -3.49 6.56
CA ILE A 415 18.09 -2.10 7.01
C ILE A 415 16.78 -1.89 7.75
N VAL A 416 15.66 -2.41 7.21
CA VAL A 416 14.34 -2.34 7.87
C VAL A 416 14.37 -3.02 9.23
N GLU A 417 15.03 -4.17 9.35
CA GLU A 417 15.19 -4.85 10.62
C GLU A 417 15.99 -4.03 11.63
N HIS A 418 17.10 -3.39 11.22
CA HIS A 418 17.91 -2.55 12.10
C HIS A 418 17.17 -1.27 12.52
N ILE A 419 16.38 -0.68 11.62
CA ILE A 419 15.45 0.40 11.97
C ILE A 419 14.47 -0.08 13.04
N ASN A 420 13.86 -1.26 12.86
CA ASN A 420 12.94 -1.83 13.85
C ASN A 420 13.61 -2.08 15.20
N MET A 421 14.86 -2.58 15.23
CA MET A 421 15.61 -2.74 16.47
C MET A 421 15.84 -1.41 17.20
N ALA A 422 16.04 -0.32 16.46
CA ALA A 422 16.21 1.02 17.02
C ALA A 422 14.90 1.66 17.52
N LEU A 423 13.76 1.26 16.93
CA LEU A 423 12.41 1.74 17.28
C LEU A 423 11.72 0.90 18.37
N GLN A 424 12.23 -0.29 18.67
CA GLN A 424 11.72 -1.16 19.73
C GLN A 424 12.14 -0.66 21.12
N THR A 425 11.26 -0.83 22.09
CA THR A 425 11.59 -0.63 23.51
C THR A 425 11.29 -1.87 24.33
N SER A 426 11.81 -1.91 25.55
CA SER A 426 11.57 -3.00 26.51
C SER A 426 10.13 -3.03 27.04
N SER A 427 9.35 -1.96 26.82
CA SER A 427 7.99 -1.82 27.34
C SER A 427 7.01 -2.64 26.53
N LYS A 428 6.08 -3.33 27.21
CA LYS A 428 5.03 -4.09 26.54
C LYS A 428 4.01 -3.14 25.90
N GLN A 429 3.81 -3.27 24.60
CA GLN A 429 2.75 -2.59 23.85
C GLN A 429 1.37 -2.95 24.40
N HIS A 430 0.56 -1.93 24.67
CA HIS A 430 -0.84 -2.07 25.06
C HIS A 430 -1.75 -2.01 23.84
N SER A 431 -1.58 -0.96 23.04
CA SER A 431 -2.32 -0.70 21.80
C SER A 431 -1.40 -0.14 20.73
N PHE A 432 -1.89 -0.01 19.50
CA PHE A 432 -1.16 0.62 18.41
C PHE A 432 -2.07 1.35 17.42
N ILE A 433 -1.47 2.30 16.70
CA ILE A 433 -2.06 2.90 15.50
C ILE A 433 -1.13 2.59 14.33
N GLY A 434 -1.67 1.94 13.31
CA GLY A 434 -0.94 1.62 12.09
C GLY A 434 -1.14 2.67 11.02
N VAL A 435 -0.06 3.18 10.43
CA VAL A 435 -0.14 4.09 9.28
C VAL A 435 0.32 3.35 8.04
N LEU A 436 -0.59 3.16 7.07
CA LEU A 436 -0.34 2.49 5.80
C LEU A 436 -0.10 3.52 4.69
N ASP A 437 1.11 3.48 4.13
CA ASP A 437 1.56 4.27 2.98
C ASP A 437 2.03 3.29 1.90
N ILE A 438 1.18 3.03 0.91
CA ILE A 438 1.47 2.14 -0.21
C ILE A 438 1.54 2.93 -1.51
N TYR A 439 2.30 2.42 -2.48
CA TYR A 439 2.32 2.99 -3.83
C TYR A 439 0.89 3.08 -4.41
N GLY A 440 0.66 4.10 -5.24
CA GLY A 440 -0.63 4.34 -5.86
C GLY A 440 -0.89 3.43 -7.05
N PHE A 441 -2.11 3.50 -7.60
CA PHE A 441 -2.39 2.95 -8.93
C PHE A 441 -1.48 3.64 -9.97
N GLU A 442 -0.95 2.86 -10.93
CA GLU A 442 -0.02 3.35 -11.94
C GLU A 442 -0.36 2.82 -13.32
N THR A 443 -0.31 3.71 -14.32
CA THR A 443 -0.38 3.34 -15.73
C THR A 443 0.61 4.16 -16.55
N PHE A 444 1.41 3.52 -17.38
CA PHE A 444 2.38 4.15 -18.26
C PHE A 444 2.08 3.75 -19.70
N GLU A 445 2.81 4.33 -20.66
CA GLU A 445 2.73 3.92 -22.07
C GLU A 445 3.08 2.43 -22.25
N VAL A 446 4.04 1.93 -21.45
CA VAL A 446 4.46 0.53 -21.43
C VAL A 446 4.33 -0.01 -20.00
N ASN A 447 3.29 -0.82 -19.74
CA ASN A 447 3.11 -1.49 -18.46
C ASN A 447 3.62 -2.93 -18.52
N SER A 448 4.28 -3.37 -17.45
CA SER A 448 4.80 -4.73 -17.31
C SER A 448 4.34 -5.39 -16.00
N PHE A 449 5.05 -6.43 -15.55
CA PHE A 449 4.71 -7.21 -14.37
C PHE A 449 4.68 -6.37 -13.08
N GLU A 450 5.49 -5.32 -13.01
CA GLU A 450 5.57 -4.40 -11.88
C GLU A 450 4.25 -3.64 -11.69
N GLN A 451 3.78 -2.95 -12.73
CA GLN A 451 2.50 -2.24 -12.70
C GLN A 451 1.35 -3.20 -12.44
N PHE A 452 1.40 -4.42 -13.01
CA PHE A 452 0.40 -5.44 -12.75
C PHE A 452 0.32 -5.79 -11.25
N CYS A 453 1.45 -6.00 -10.57
CA CYS A 453 1.49 -6.27 -9.13
C CYS A 453 1.04 -5.07 -8.30
N ILE A 454 1.41 -3.86 -8.72
CA ILE A 454 1.04 -2.60 -8.07
C ILE A 454 -0.48 -2.39 -8.12
N ASN A 455 -1.07 -2.53 -9.31
CA ASN A 455 -2.49 -2.33 -9.54
C ASN A 455 -3.32 -3.43 -8.88
N TYR A 456 -2.84 -4.68 -8.86
CA TYR A 456 -3.46 -5.76 -8.09
C TYR A 456 -3.49 -5.48 -6.57
N ALA A 457 -2.41 -4.94 -6.00
CA ALA A 457 -2.42 -4.54 -4.58
C ALA A 457 -3.44 -3.41 -4.32
N ASN A 458 -3.57 -2.45 -5.24
CA ASN A 458 -4.57 -1.40 -5.14
C ASN A 458 -6.01 -1.94 -5.25
N GLU A 459 -6.28 -2.94 -6.11
CA GLU A 459 -7.58 -3.64 -6.14
C GLU A 459 -7.94 -4.24 -4.78
N LYS A 460 -6.97 -4.85 -4.09
CA LYS A 460 -7.19 -5.40 -2.74
C LYS A 460 -7.53 -4.33 -1.71
N LEU A 461 -6.85 -3.20 -1.74
CA LEU A 461 -7.14 -2.07 -0.86
C LEU A 461 -8.53 -1.49 -1.14
N GLN A 462 -8.89 -1.35 -2.42
CA GLN A 462 -10.21 -0.89 -2.82
C GLN A 462 -11.31 -1.85 -2.37
N GLN A 463 -11.07 -3.17 -2.43
CA GLN A 463 -12.03 -4.17 -1.96
C GLN A 463 -12.26 -4.09 -0.45
N GLN A 464 -11.19 -3.82 0.32
CA GLN A 464 -11.30 -3.63 1.76
C GLN A 464 -12.05 -2.32 2.09
N PHE A 465 -11.77 -1.24 1.37
CA PHE A 465 -12.52 0.01 1.47
C PHE A 465 -14.01 -0.22 1.19
N ASN A 466 -14.35 -0.82 0.05
CA ASN A 466 -15.73 -1.08 -0.34
C ASN A 466 -16.46 -1.97 0.69
N SER A 467 -15.77 -3.00 1.20
CA SER A 467 -16.34 -3.89 2.22
C SER A 467 -16.61 -3.15 3.53
N HIS A 468 -15.74 -2.23 3.93
CA HIS A 468 -15.93 -1.48 5.17
C HIS A 468 -17.00 -0.39 5.05
N VAL A 469 -16.89 0.46 4.03
CA VAL A 469 -17.77 1.63 3.85
C VAL A 469 -19.19 1.23 3.48
N PHE A 470 -19.36 0.19 2.66
CA PHE A 470 -20.68 -0.19 2.16
C PHE A 470 -21.19 -1.48 2.79
N LYS A 471 -20.40 -2.55 2.75
CA LYS A 471 -20.93 -3.88 3.10
C LYS A 471 -21.20 -4.04 4.60
N LEU A 472 -20.26 -3.66 5.46
CA LEU A 472 -20.42 -3.77 6.91
C LEU A 472 -21.48 -2.82 7.46
N GLU A 473 -21.50 -1.57 6.97
CA GLU A 473 -22.56 -0.60 7.29
C GLU A 473 -23.96 -1.14 6.92
N GLN A 474 -24.12 -1.64 5.69
CA GLN A 474 -25.40 -2.21 5.24
C GLN A 474 -25.82 -3.43 6.05
N GLU A 475 -24.88 -4.32 6.40
CA GLU A 475 -25.14 -5.48 7.24
C GLU A 475 -25.64 -5.07 8.64
N GLU A 476 -25.13 -3.96 9.21
CA GLU A 476 -25.62 -3.45 10.50
C GLU A 476 -27.02 -2.84 10.39
N TYR A 477 -27.30 -1.99 9.38
CA TYR A 477 -28.67 -1.47 9.17
C TYR A 477 -29.70 -2.60 9.00
N MET A 478 -29.34 -3.66 8.28
CA MET A 478 -30.18 -4.84 8.13
C MET A 478 -30.40 -5.58 9.46
N LYS A 479 -29.34 -5.71 10.28
CA LYS A 479 -29.40 -6.34 11.61
C LYS A 479 -30.28 -5.54 12.58
N GLU A 480 -30.22 -4.20 12.52
CA GLU A 480 -31.06 -3.30 13.32
C GLU A 480 -32.49 -3.14 12.79
N GLN A 481 -32.82 -3.75 11.65
CA GLN A 481 -34.13 -3.67 10.99
C GLN A 481 -34.52 -2.24 10.61
N ILE A 482 -33.53 -1.39 10.32
CA ILE A 482 -33.76 -0.03 9.83
C ILE A 482 -34.13 -0.09 8.35
N PRO A 483 -35.23 0.56 7.90
CA PRO A 483 -35.58 0.61 6.49
C PRO A 483 -34.47 1.29 5.67
N TRP A 484 -33.72 0.50 4.92
CA TRP A 484 -32.57 0.97 4.15
C TRP A 484 -32.75 0.71 2.65
N THR A 485 -32.42 1.71 1.83
CA THR A 485 -32.25 1.54 0.39
C THR A 485 -30.80 1.17 0.11
N LEU A 486 -30.56 -0.04 -0.38
CA LEU A 486 -29.23 -0.51 -0.79
C LEU A 486 -28.55 0.54 -1.67
N ILE A 487 -27.39 1.04 -1.22
CA ILE A 487 -26.52 1.88 -2.04
C ILE A 487 -25.79 0.95 -3.00
N ASP A 488 -26.01 1.16 -4.30
CA ASP A 488 -25.28 0.47 -5.33
C ASP A 488 -23.83 0.98 -5.34
N PHE A 489 -22.87 0.06 -5.28
CA PHE A 489 -21.45 0.37 -5.34
C PHE A 489 -20.76 -0.63 -6.27
N TYR A 490 -19.63 -0.22 -6.83
CA TYR A 490 -18.88 -1.08 -7.73
C TYR A 490 -18.10 -2.15 -6.95
N ASP A 491 -18.58 -3.40 -7.00
CA ASP A 491 -17.84 -4.54 -6.45
C ASP A 491 -16.72 -4.96 -7.41
N ASN A 492 -15.48 -4.83 -6.95
CA ASN A 492 -14.28 -5.17 -7.71
C ASN A 492 -13.79 -6.61 -7.47
N GLN A 493 -14.50 -7.43 -6.70
CA GLN A 493 -14.18 -8.85 -6.50
C GLN A 493 -14.02 -9.65 -7.82
N PRO A 494 -14.82 -9.44 -8.88
CA PRO A 494 -14.61 -10.14 -10.15
C PRO A 494 -13.28 -9.82 -10.84
N CYS A 495 -12.75 -8.60 -10.67
CA CYS A 495 -11.42 -8.23 -11.16
C CYS A 495 -10.32 -8.93 -10.35
N ILE A 496 -10.50 -9.00 -9.02
CA ILE A 496 -9.57 -9.70 -8.13
C ILE A 496 -9.52 -11.19 -8.47
N ASP A 497 -10.67 -11.83 -8.68
CA ASP A 497 -10.77 -13.25 -9.02
C ASP A 497 -10.10 -13.55 -10.36
N LEU A 498 -10.26 -12.67 -11.36
CA LEU A 498 -9.53 -12.76 -12.63
C LEU A 498 -8.02 -12.84 -12.42
N ILE A 499 -7.48 -12.09 -11.46
CA ILE A 499 -6.04 -12.01 -11.20
C ILE A 499 -5.54 -13.21 -10.38
N GLU A 500 -6.17 -13.49 -9.23
CA GLU A 500 -5.61 -14.36 -8.19
C GLU A 500 -6.24 -15.74 -8.08
N ALA A 501 -7.46 -15.94 -8.60
CA ALA A 501 -8.17 -17.19 -8.41
C ALA A 501 -7.46 -18.33 -9.17
N ARG A 502 -7.90 -19.55 -8.89
CA ARG A 502 -7.45 -20.72 -9.66
C ARG A 502 -7.85 -20.55 -11.14
N LEU A 503 -6.90 -20.82 -12.05
CA LEU A 503 -7.01 -20.49 -13.48
C LEU A 503 -7.14 -18.98 -13.77
N GLY A 504 -6.79 -18.11 -12.81
CA GLY A 504 -6.61 -16.68 -13.02
C GLY A 504 -5.24 -16.37 -13.62
N ILE A 505 -4.97 -15.08 -13.85
CA ILE A 505 -3.77 -14.61 -14.56
C ILE A 505 -2.48 -15.09 -13.87
N LEU A 506 -2.38 -14.95 -12.54
CA LEU A 506 -1.18 -15.33 -11.77
C LEU A 506 -0.98 -16.85 -11.72
N ASP A 507 -2.06 -17.63 -11.58
CA ASP A 507 -1.99 -19.10 -11.57
C ASP A 507 -1.52 -19.63 -12.93
N LEU A 508 -2.06 -19.08 -14.03
CA LEU A 508 -1.63 -19.43 -15.39
C LEU A 508 -0.18 -19.02 -15.68
N LEU A 509 0.27 -17.90 -15.11
CA LEU A 509 1.66 -17.46 -15.21
C LEU A 509 2.60 -18.44 -14.49
N ASP A 510 2.22 -18.89 -13.29
CA ASP A 510 2.97 -19.88 -12.53
C ASP A 510 3.02 -21.25 -13.20
N GLU A 511 1.94 -21.66 -13.85
CA GLU A 511 1.92 -22.87 -14.67
C GLU A 511 2.89 -22.76 -15.85
N GLU A 512 2.87 -21.66 -16.61
CA GLU A 512 3.78 -21.49 -17.74
C GLU A 512 5.25 -21.41 -17.29
N CYS A 513 5.52 -20.79 -16.13
CA CYS A 513 6.86 -20.74 -15.55
C CYS A 513 7.46 -22.15 -15.31
N LYS A 514 6.64 -23.15 -15.02
CA LYS A 514 7.04 -24.55 -14.79
C LYS A 514 7.24 -25.34 -16.08
N VAL A 515 6.76 -24.84 -17.23
CA VAL A 515 6.93 -25.50 -18.52
C VAL A 515 8.39 -25.32 -19.00
N PRO A 516 9.13 -26.39 -19.32
CA PRO A 516 10.55 -26.31 -19.70
C PRO A 516 10.85 -25.42 -20.92
N LYS A 517 9.87 -25.23 -21.81
CA LYS A 517 9.92 -24.32 -22.97
C LYS A 517 8.76 -23.32 -22.95
N GLY A 518 8.29 -22.95 -21.77
CA GLY A 518 7.25 -21.94 -21.62
C GLY A 518 7.75 -20.57 -22.07
N THR A 519 6.90 -19.82 -22.76
CA THR A 519 7.22 -18.48 -23.29
C THR A 519 6.11 -17.50 -22.97
N ASP A 520 6.44 -16.20 -22.94
CA ASP A 520 5.46 -15.13 -22.73
C ASP A 520 4.34 -15.17 -23.78
N GLN A 521 4.65 -15.55 -25.03
CA GLN A 521 3.65 -15.70 -26.09
C GLN A 521 2.70 -16.88 -25.83
N ASN A 522 3.23 -18.02 -25.37
CA ASN A 522 2.37 -19.16 -25.02
C ASN A 522 1.44 -18.82 -23.86
N TRP A 523 1.95 -18.11 -22.85
CA TRP A 523 1.15 -17.61 -21.74
C TRP A 523 0.07 -16.64 -22.21
N ALA A 524 0.40 -15.66 -23.07
CA ALA A 524 -0.58 -14.74 -23.65
C ALA A 524 -1.74 -15.48 -24.36
N GLN A 525 -1.43 -16.51 -25.15
CA GLN A 525 -2.45 -17.33 -25.80
C GLN A 525 -3.33 -18.09 -24.79
N LYS A 526 -2.76 -18.58 -23.69
CA LYS A 526 -3.54 -19.20 -22.60
C LYS A 526 -4.50 -18.19 -21.97
N LEU A 527 -4.05 -16.96 -21.70
CA LEU A 527 -4.90 -15.90 -21.16
C LEU A 527 -6.07 -15.60 -22.09
N TYR A 528 -5.82 -15.40 -23.38
CA TYR A 528 -6.88 -15.12 -24.36
C TYR A 528 -7.92 -16.24 -24.44
N LYS A 529 -7.46 -17.48 -24.41
CA LYS A 529 -8.34 -18.65 -24.44
C LYS A 529 -9.20 -18.75 -23.17
N GLN A 530 -8.62 -18.47 -22.01
CA GLN A 530 -9.30 -18.63 -20.72
C GLN A 530 -10.23 -17.47 -20.37
N HIS A 531 -9.85 -16.23 -20.68
CA HIS A 531 -10.49 -15.04 -20.11
C HIS A 531 -11.21 -14.14 -21.12
N SER A 532 -11.27 -14.49 -22.40
CA SER A 532 -11.92 -13.66 -23.44
C SER A 532 -13.40 -13.34 -23.19
N SER A 533 -14.09 -14.10 -22.34
CA SER A 533 -15.48 -13.84 -21.93
C SER A 533 -15.61 -13.04 -20.64
N SER A 534 -14.51 -12.73 -19.94
CA SER A 534 -14.55 -11.95 -18.70
C SER A 534 -14.81 -10.46 -19.02
N ALA A 535 -15.69 -9.82 -18.25
CA ALA A 535 -15.94 -8.39 -18.37
C ALA A 535 -14.69 -7.55 -18.07
N HIS A 536 -13.76 -8.07 -17.26
CA HIS A 536 -12.54 -7.38 -16.83
C HIS A 536 -11.32 -7.70 -17.68
N PHE A 537 -11.44 -8.51 -18.74
CA PHE A 537 -10.31 -8.89 -19.58
C PHE A 537 -10.58 -8.58 -21.04
N GLN A 538 -9.64 -7.91 -21.70
CA GLN A 538 -9.72 -7.64 -23.13
C GLN A 538 -8.42 -7.99 -23.85
N LYS A 539 -8.56 -8.45 -25.09
CA LYS A 539 -7.43 -8.61 -26.01
C LYS A 539 -7.35 -7.38 -26.93
N PRO A 540 -6.22 -6.67 -26.99
CA PRO A 540 -6.04 -5.59 -27.97
C PRO A 540 -6.18 -6.11 -29.41
N ARG A 541 -6.83 -5.33 -30.28
CA ARG A 541 -7.13 -5.77 -31.66
C ARG A 541 -5.87 -5.96 -32.52
N MET A 542 -4.83 -5.15 -32.29
CA MET A 542 -3.62 -5.11 -33.11
C MET A 542 -2.40 -5.77 -32.45
N SER A 543 -2.56 -6.37 -31.26
CA SER A 543 -1.46 -7.01 -30.52
C SER A 543 -1.78 -8.47 -30.19
N ASN A 544 -0.76 -9.31 -30.26
CA ASN A 544 -0.78 -10.69 -29.76
C ASN A 544 0.23 -10.88 -28.61
N THR A 545 0.79 -9.79 -28.10
CA THR A 545 1.86 -9.75 -27.10
C THR A 545 1.48 -8.90 -25.88
N SER A 546 0.22 -8.47 -25.78
CA SER A 546 -0.30 -7.70 -24.65
C SER A 546 -1.74 -8.08 -24.30
N PHE A 547 -2.19 -7.72 -23.10
CA PHE A 547 -3.56 -7.92 -22.63
C PHE A 547 -4.02 -6.71 -21.82
N ILE A 548 -5.33 -6.49 -21.75
CA ILE A 548 -5.93 -5.37 -21.02
C ILE A 548 -6.73 -5.91 -19.85
N ILE A 549 -6.53 -5.30 -18.68
CA ILE A 549 -7.40 -5.49 -17.51
C ILE A 549 -8.21 -4.21 -17.30
N ILE A 550 -9.50 -4.38 -17.02
CA ILE A 550 -10.36 -3.27 -16.58
C ILE A 550 -10.34 -3.26 -15.05
N HIS A 551 -9.49 -2.38 -14.50
CA HIS A 551 -9.39 -2.17 -13.05
C HIS A 551 -10.49 -1.22 -12.54
N PHE A 552 -10.59 -1.05 -11.23
CA PHE A 552 -11.51 -0.09 -10.61
C PHE A 552 -11.24 1.36 -11.05
N ALA A 553 -9.97 1.70 -11.31
CA ALA A 553 -9.56 3.06 -11.67
C ALA A 553 -9.58 3.29 -13.19
N ASP A 554 -8.99 2.38 -13.98
CA ASP A 554 -8.92 2.52 -15.44
C ASP A 554 -8.63 1.17 -16.15
N LYS A 555 -8.68 1.18 -17.48
CA LYS A 555 -8.21 0.09 -18.35
C LYS A 555 -6.70 0.20 -18.54
N VAL A 556 -5.98 -0.86 -18.19
CA VAL A 556 -4.51 -0.89 -18.31
C VAL A 556 -4.08 -1.99 -19.28
N GLU A 557 -3.31 -1.62 -20.30
CA GLU A 557 -2.67 -2.56 -21.22
C GLU A 557 -1.28 -2.97 -20.70
N TYR A 558 -1.07 -4.28 -20.51
CA TYR A 558 0.18 -4.88 -20.06
C TYR A 558 0.87 -5.64 -21.19
N GLN A 559 2.17 -5.39 -21.39
CA GLN A 559 3.01 -6.13 -22.32
C GLN A 559 3.44 -7.47 -21.70
N CYS A 560 3.22 -8.58 -22.38
CA CYS A 560 3.55 -9.91 -21.87
C CYS A 560 5.06 -10.16 -21.77
N GLU A 561 5.87 -9.41 -22.52
CA GLU A 561 7.33 -9.60 -22.56
C GLU A 561 7.96 -9.48 -21.15
N GLY A 562 8.73 -10.51 -20.78
CA GLY A 562 9.43 -10.55 -19.51
C GLY A 562 8.60 -11.02 -18.31
N PHE A 563 7.29 -11.26 -18.44
CA PHE A 563 6.44 -11.70 -17.33
C PHE A 563 6.92 -13.03 -16.72
N LEU A 564 7.22 -14.05 -17.54
CA LEU A 564 7.70 -15.34 -17.02
C LEU A 564 9.03 -15.18 -16.29
N GLU A 565 9.93 -14.36 -16.82
CA GLU A 565 11.25 -14.16 -16.26
C GLU A 565 11.18 -13.41 -14.93
N LYS A 566 10.46 -12.27 -14.91
CA LYS A 566 10.23 -11.47 -13.71
C LYS A 566 9.52 -12.27 -12.63
N ASN A 567 8.59 -13.16 -13.00
CA ASN A 567 7.91 -14.03 -12.08
C ASN A 567 8.79 -15.16 -11.52
N ARG A 568 9.73 -15.69 -12.32
CA ARG A 568 10.66 -16.74 -11.86
C ARG A 568 11.60 -16.24 -10.77
N ASP A 569 12.10 -15.01 -10.89
CA ASP A 569 13.05 -14.34 -9.97
C ASP A 569 14.11 -15.29 -9.38
N THR A 570 14.59 -16.22 -10.21
CA THR A 570 15.37 -17.36 -9.74
C THR A 570 16.84 -16.98 -9.73
N VAL A 571 17.43 -16.97 -8.54
CA VAL A 571 18.87 -16.83 -8.33
C VAL A 571 19.48 -18.23 -8.25
N TYR A 572 20.62 -18.45 -8.90
CA TYR A 572 21.29 -19.75 -8.86
C TYR A 572 21.90 -19.99 -7.47
N GLU A 573 21.70 -21.20 -6.95
CA GLU A 573 22.11 -21.58 -5.60
C GLU A 573 23.63 -21.44 -5.41
N GLU A 574 24.40 -21.71 -6.45
CA GLU A 574 25.86 -21.60 -6.43
C GLU A 574 26.33 -20.17 -6.22
N GLN A 575 25.68 -19.19 -6.86
CA GLN A 575 25.97 -17.77 -6.67
C GLN A 575 25.67 -17.35 -5.22
N ILE A 576 24.55 -17.84 -4.65
CA ILE A 576 24.20 -17.59 -3.25
C ILE A 576 25.22 -18.25 -2.30
N ASN A 577 25.66 -19.47 -2.59
CA ASN A 577 26.62 -20.19 -1.75
C ASN A 577 27.96 -19.46 -1.65
N ILE A 578 28.39 -18.78 -2.72
CA ILE A 578 29.57 -17.92 -2.69
C ILE A 578 29.34 -16.73 -1.76
N LEU A 579 28.18 -16.08 -1.81
CA LEU A 579 27.84 -14.97 -0.91
C LEU A 579 27.71 -15.42 0.56
N LYS A 580 27.17 -16.61 0.82
CA LYS A 580 27.15 -17.23 2.16
C LYS A 580 28.55 -17.50 2.71
N ALA A 581 29.51 -17.81 1.84
CA ALA A 581 30.90 -18.05 2.19
C ALA A 581 31.75 -16.76 2.20
N SER A 582 31.12 -15.59 2.12
CA SER A 582 31.80 -14.31 2.14
C SER A 582 32.66 -14.13 3.39
N GLN A 583 33.85 -13.57 3.22
CA GLN A 583 34.72 -13.13 4.31
C GLN A 583 34.23 -11.82 4.96
N PHE A 584 33.23 -11.17 4.36
CA PHE A 584 32.63 -9.96 4.86
C PHE A 584 31.34 -10.30 5.64
N GLN A 585 31.42 -10.16 6.98
CA GLN A 585 30.38 -10.65 7.89
C GLN A 585 28.97 -10.20 7.54
N LEU A 586 28.77 -8.91 7.19
CA LEU A 586 27.46 -8.41 6.81
C LEU A 586 26.87 -9.21 5.64
N VAL A 587 27.67 -9.48 4.61
CA VAL A 587 27.23 -10.23 3.43
C VAL A 587 26.86 -11.66 3.80
N ALA A 588 27.70 -12.33 4.60
CA ALA A 588 27.37 -13.66 5.10
C ALA A 588 26.02 -13.66 5.85
N ASP A 589 25.81 -12.70 6.76
CA ASP A 589 24.58 -12.57 7.56
C ASP A 589 23.34 -12.34 6.69
N LEU A 590 23.45 -11.59 5.59
CA LEU A 590 22.34 -11.37 4.65
C LEU A 590 21.80 -12.67 4.03
N PHE A 591 22.66 -13.69 3.88
CA PHE A 591 22.34 -14.94 3.19
C PHE A 591 22.30 -16.18 4.10
N HIS A 592 22.66 -16.08 5.38
CA HIS A 592 22.41 -17.13 6.35
C HIS A 592 20.91 -17.20 6.71
N GLU A 593 20.35 -18.41 6.74
CA GLU A 593 18.98 -18.62 7.23
C GLU A 593 18.97 -18.38 8.74
N LYS A 594 18.08 -17.51 9.23
CA LYS A 594 17.78 -17.45 10.66
C LYS A 594 17.06 -18.75 11.01
N ASP A 595 17.64 -19.57 11.88
CA ASP A 595 16.92 -20.70 12.46
C ASP A 595 15.64 -20.17 13.09
N ASP A 596 14.48 -20.48 12.49
CA ASP A 596 13.18 -20.20 13.08
C ASP A 596 13.18 -20.80 14.49
N VAL A 597 13.12 -19.92 15.50
CA VAL A 597 12.91 -20.31 16.90
C VAL A 597 11.48 -20.82 17.00
N SER A 598 11.27 -22.05 16.54
CA SER A 598 10.02 -22.76 16.72
C SER A 598 9.77 -22.92 18.21
N SER A 599 8.67 -22.33 18.65
CA SER A 599 8.04 -22.46 19.95
C SER A 599 8.23 -23.86 20.55
N SER A 600 8.70 -23.89 21.80
CA SER A 600 8.79 -25.02 22.72
C SER A 600 7.78 -26.15 22.44
N LYS A 601 8.26 -27.27 21.85
CA LYS A 601 7.48 -28.51 21.80
C LYS A 601 7.65 -29.28 23.10
N SER A 602 6.53 -29.46 23.81
CA SER A 602 6.41 -30.36 24.95
C SER A 602 6.80 -31.80 24.60
N SER A 603 7.53 -32.43 25.50
CA SER A 603 8.01 -33.80 25.44
C SER A 603 6.90 -34.85 25.31
N ARG A 604 6.89 -35.62 24.21
CA ARG A 604 6.35 -36.98 24.16
C ARG A 604 7.23 -37.89 23.30
N VAL A 605 7.33 -39.13 23.77
CA VAL A 605 8.34 -40.17 23.53
C VAL A 605 8.42 -40.67 22.07
N ASN A 606 9.65 -40.91 21.60
CA ASN A 606 9.99 -41.48 20.29
C ASN A 606 9.66 -42.97 20.17
N VAL A 607 9.07 -43.37 19.04
CA VAL A 607 9.14 -44.75 18.50
C VAL A 607 9.83 -44.66 17.14
N ARG A 608 11.01 -45.30 17.02
CA ARG A 608 11.82 -45.32 15.78
C ARG A 608 11.21 -46.27 14.75
N SER A 609 11.03 -45.79 13.52
CA SER A 609 10.96 -46.63 12.33
C SER A 609 12.18 -46.35 11.44
N ALA A 610 12.92 -47.41 11.12
CA ALA A 610 14.13 -47.34 10.30
C ALA A 610 13.74 -47.29 8.82
N LYS A 611 13.92 -46.12 8.18
CA LYS A 611 14.10 -45.94 6.73
C LYS A 611 14.67 -44.54 6.49
N SER A 612 15.83 -44.47 5.83
CA SER A 612 16.46 -43.22 5.40
C SER A 612 15.66 -42.59 4.26
N VAL A 613 14.99 -41.48 4.55
CA VAL A 613 14.34 -40.63 3.54
C VAL A 613 15.42 -39.70 2.95
N PRO A 614 15.54 -39.55 1.61
CA PRO A 614 16.45 -38.60 1.02
C PRO A 614 16.07 -37.17 1.41
N LYS A 615 17.05 -36.32 1.73
CA LYS A 615 16.85 -34.87 1.92
C LYS A 615 16.27 -34.28 0.62
N VAL A 616 15.05 -33.77 0.70
CA VAL A 616 14.43 -32.96 -0.36
C VAL A 616 15.15 -31.59 -0.40
N PRO A 617 15.55 -31.06 -1.56
CA PRO A 617 16.15 -29.73 -1.65
C PRO A 617 15.17 -28.65 -1.17
N ASN A 618 15.71 -27.58 -0.55
CA ASN A 618 14.96 -26.51 0.12
C ASN A 618 13.79 -25.97 -0.76
N LYS A 619 12.56 -26.13 -0.27
CA LYS A 619 11.32 -25.70 -0.96
C LYS A 619 11.17 -24.18 -1.09
N GLU A 620 11.98 -23.37 -0.40
CA GLU A 620 11.86 -21.90 -0.43
C GLU A 620 12.35 -21.28 -1.74
N HIS A 621 13.38 -21.86 -2.37
CA HIS A 621 14.03 -21.33 -3.58
C HIS A 621 13.24 -21.60 -4.89
N ARG A 622 11.97 -22.02 -4.81
CA ARG A 622 11.10 -22.32 -5.97
C ARG A 622 9.76 -21.56 -5.96
N LYS A 623 9.54 -20.64 -5.03
CA LYS A 623 8.31 -19.81 -5.01
C LYS A 623 8.47 -18.65 -6.00
N THR A 624 7.59 -18.55 -6.99
CA THR A 624 7.56 -17.43 -7.94
C THR A 624 7.16 -16.13 -7.24
N VAL A 625 7.51 -14.97 -7.82
CA VAL A 625 7.16 -13.65 -7.26
C VAL A 625 5.65 -13.48 -7.18
N GLY A 626 4.92 -13.93 -8.19
CA GLY A 626 3.46 -14.04 -8.20
C GLY A 626 2.96 -14.84 -7.00
N HIS A 627 3.52 -16.02 -6.73
CA HIS A 627 3.15 -16.80 -5.54
C HIS A 627 3.54 -16.14 -4.21
N GLN A 628 4.61 -15.36 -4.15
CA GLN A 628 5.00 -14.61 -2.94
C GLN A 628 4.05 -13.44 -2.72
N ASN A 629 3.64 -12.77 -3.80
CA ASN A 629 2.66 -11.68 -3.81
C ASN A 629 1.24 -12.18 -3.52
N THR A 630 0.90 -13.41 -3.94
CA THR A 630 -0.36 -14.11 -3.58
C THR A 630 -0.27 -14.95 -2.32
N SER A 631 0.92 -15.10 -1.73
CA SER A 631 1.08 -15.95 -0.56
C SER A 631 0.26 -15.40 0.60
N THR A 632 -0.38 -16.33 1.30
CA THR A 632 -1.27 -16.05 2.41
C THR A 632 -0.60 -15.26 3.55
N GLN A 633 0.73 -15.20 3.67
CA GLN A 633 1.39 -14.44 4.75
C GLN A 633 1.46 -12.92 4.50
N THR A 634 1.75 -12.47 3.27
CA THR A 634 1.75 -11.05 2.89
C THR A 634 0.32 -10.52 2.76
N GLN A 635 -0.57 -11.31 2.16
CA GLN A 635 -1.98 -10.97 1.95
C GLN A 635 -2.84 -11.05 3.20
N GLN A 636 -2.77 -12.15 3.98
CA GLN A 636 -3.41 -12.16 5.29
C GLN A 636 -2.71 -11.18 6.22
N GLY A 637 -1.42 -10.86 6.05
CA GLY A 637 -0.78 -9.82 6.85
C GLY A 637 -1.51 -8.48 6.72
N ILE A 638 -1.65 -7.97 5.51
CA ILE A 638 -2.33 -6.70 5.21
C ILE A 638 -3.83 -6.82 5.48
N VAL A 639 -4.53 -7.80 4.89
CA VAL A 639 -6.00 -7.95 5.04
C VAL A 639 -6.43 -8.28 6.47
N LYS A 640 -5.65 -9.07 7.24
CA LYS A 640 -5.97 -9.39 8.64
C LYS A 640 -5.65 -8.21 9.58
N ILE A 641 -4.62 -7.42 9.28
CA ILE A 641 -4.38 -6.15 9.99
C ILE A 641 -5.54 -5.21 9.73
N LEU A 642 -5.92 -5.02 8.47
CA LEU A 642 -7.01 -4.14 8.07
C LEU A 642 -8.37 -4.60 8.64
N ASN A 643 -8.67 -5.90 8.62
CA ASN A 643 -9.93 -6.44 9.17
C ASN A 643 -9.99 -6.49 10.70
N LEU A 644 -8.86 -6.51 11.41
CA LEU A 644 -8.84 -6.57 12.88
C LEU A 644 -8.85 -5.18 13.54
N TYR A 645 -8.49 -4.13 12.82
CA TYR A 645 -8.08 -2.84 13.39
C TYR A 645 -8.75 -1.62 12.73
N THR A 646 -9.94 -1.84 12.19
CA THR A 646 -10.86 -0.77 11.80
C THR A 646 -11.91 -0.61 12.92
N PRO A 647 -12.23 0.62 13.36
CA PRO A 647 -13.15 0.83 14.48
C PRO A 647 -14.55 0.34 14.08
N LEU A 648 -15.11 -0.60 14.85
CA LEU A 648 -16.57 -0.75 14.88
C LEU A 648 -17.04 0.33 15.83
N ASN A 649 -17.65 1.40 15.31
CA ASN A 649 -18.41 2.29 16.17
C ASN A 649 -19.59 1.52 16.78
N GLU A 650 -19.62 1.56 18.12
CA GLU A 650 -20.77 1.66 19.04
C GLU A 650 -22.09 1.03 18.55
N PHE A 651 -22.62 -0.08 19.07
CA PHE A 651 -22.98 -0.41 20.46
C PHE A 651 -23.03 -1.94 20.63
N GLU A 652 -22.25 -2.55 21.53
CA GLU A 652 -22.63 -3.84 22.13
C GLU A 652 -21.69 -4.19 23.30
N GLU A 653 -22.20 -4.12 24.53
CA GLU A 653 -21.63 -4.91 25.63
C GLU A 653 -21.81 -6.39 25.26
N ARG A 654 -20.69 -7.07 24.96
CA ARG A 654 -20.73 -8.51 24.65
C ARG A 654 -21.31 -9.30 25.83
N VAL A 655 -22.31 -10.14 25.54
CA VAL A 655 -22.86 -11.11 26.50
C VAL A 655 -21.73 -11.96 27.09
N THR A 656 -21.60 -11.93 28.41
CA THR A 656 -20.47 -12.55 29.11
C THR A 656 -20.40 -14.06 28.89
N VAL A 657 -19.18 -14.60 28.75
CA VAL A 657 -18.92 -16.04 28.57
C VAL A 657 -19.49 -16.88 29.74
N SER A 658 -19.63 -16.29 30.93
CA SER A 658 -20.29 -16.94 32.07
C SER A 658 -21.79 -17.15 31.83
N PHE A 659 -22.47 -16.20 31.20
CA PHE A 659 -23.88 -16.31 30.82
C PHE A 659 -24.09 -17.40 29.77
N ILE A 660 -23.23 -17.43 28.74
CA ILE A 660 -23.26 -18.47 27.68
C ILE A 660 -23.04 -19.86 28.27
N ARG A 661 -22.08 -20.03 29.18
CA ARG A 661 -21.85 -21.32 29.87
C ARG A 661 -23.02 -21.75 30.75
N ASN A 662 -23.71 -20.82 31.40
CA ASN A 662 -24.87 -21.12 32.23
C ASN A 662 -26.04 -21.63 31.37
N ILE A 663 -26.27 -21.01 30.21
CA ILE A 663 -27.26 -21.46 29.23
C ILE A 663 -26.89 -22.85 28.68
N GLN A 664 -25.63 -23.07 28.28
CA GLN A 664 -25.17 -24.35 27.75
C GLN A 664 -25.27 -25.49 28.77
N SER A 665 -24.98 -25.22 30.05
CA SER A 665 -25.13 -26.21 31.13
C SER A 665 -26.60 -26.61 31.33
N ARG A 666 -27.54 -25.67 31.22
CA ARG A 666 -28.98 -25.96 31.35
C ARG A 666 -29.56 -26.66 30.14
N LEU A 667 -28.94 -26.51 28.96
CA LEU A 667 -29.34 -27.21 27.74
C LEU A 667 -28.86 -28.67 27.69
N GLN A 668 -27.80 -29.03 28.42
CA GLN A 668 -27.30 -30.41 28.49
C GLN A 668 -28.21 -31.37 29.27
N GLU A 669 -29.12 -30.88 30.09
CA GLU A 669 -30.09 -31.70 30.85
C GLU A 669 -31.38 -31.99 30.05
N ARG A 670 -31.50 -31.51 28.81
CA ARG A 670 -32.68 -31.73 27.94
C ARG A 670 -32.49 -32.92 27.01
N ASN A 671 -33.49 -33.81 26.96
CA ASN A 671 -33.55 -34.99 26.09
C ASN A 671 -34.60 -34.82 24.98
N ASP A 672 -34.63 -33.65 24.33
CA ASP A 672 -35.57 -33.33 23.25
C ASP A 672 -34.85 -33.08 21.89
N PRO A 673 -35.50 -33.38 20.75
CA PRO A 673 -34.87 -33.35 19.43
C PRO A 673 -34.54 -31.93 18.94
N PRO A 674 -33.56 -31.79 18.03
CA PRO A 674 -32.98 -30.51 17.63
C PRO A 674 -33.87 -29.79 16.62
N GLN A 675 -34.94 -29.15 17.08
CA GLN A 675 -35.60 -28.09 16.32
C GLN A 675 -35.86 -26.90 17.23
N LEU A 676 -35.23 -25.78 16.88
CA LEU A 676 -35.42 -24.48 17.52
C LEU A 676 -36.87 -24.01 17.36
N LEU A 677 -37.62 -24.05 18.45
CA LEU A 677 -38.82 -23.24 18.64
C LEU A 677 -38.62 -22.41 19.92
N VAL A 678 -38.91 -21.13 19.82
CA VAL A 678 -38.87 -20.16 20.92
C VAL A 678 -39.66 -20.72 22.11
N ASP A 679 -38.97 -20.97 23.23
CA ASP A 679 -39.57 -21.54 24.44
C ASP A 679 -40.02 -20.40 25.37
N THR A 680 -41.33 -20.12 25.39
CA THR A 680 -41.93 -19.05 26.21
C THR A 680 -42.05 -19.42 27.70
N LYS A 681 -41.54 -20.59 28.15
CA LYS A 681 -41.63 -20.99 29.57
C LYS A 681 -40.54 -20.40 30.47
N HIS A 682 -39.48 -19.79 29.94
CA HIS A 682 -38.40 -19.20 30.74
C HIS A 682 -38.12 -17.75 30.37
N THR A 683 -38.48 -16.84 31.27
CA THR A 683 -38.12 -15.42 31.24
C THR A 683 -36.91 -15.23 32.14
N PHE A 684 -35.82 -14.65 31.62
CA PHE A 684 -34.63 -14.29 32.40
C PHE A 684 -34.70 -12.82 32.77
N PRO A 685 -34.90 -12.46 34.05
CA PRO A 685 -34.89 -11.06 34.46
C PRO A 685 -33.46 -10.53 34.42
N VAL A 686 -33.23 -9.50 33.60
CA VAL A 686 -32.03 -8.66 33.68
C VAL A 686 -32.30 -7.59 34.72
N LEU A 687 -31.56 -7.61 35.82
CA LEU A 687 -31.63 -6.57 36.86
C LEU A 687 -30.55 -5.52 36.57
N PHE A 688 -30.97 -4.32 36.18
CA PHE A 688 -30.09 -3.16 36.15
C PHE A 688 -29.92 -2.64 37.59
N PRO A 689 -28.70 -2.30 38.04
CA PRO A 689 -28.50 -1.70 39.34
C PRO A 689 -29.13 -0.31 39.38
N TYR A 690 -30.23 -0.18 40.12
CA TYR A 690 -30.85 1.10 40.43
C TYR A 690 -30.06 1.78 41.56
N THR A 691 -29.39 2.88 41.25
CA THR A 691 -28.77 3.75 42.24
C THR A 691 -29.70 4.95 42.45
N PRO A 692 -30.47 5.02 43.55
CA PRO A 692 -31.37 6.15 43.76
C PRO A 692 -30.55 7.43 43.92
N SER A 693 -30.94 8.47 43.17
CA SER A 693 -30.50 9.83 43.45
C SER A 693 -30.96 10.23 44.87
N ALA A 694 -30.07 10.82 45.66
CA ALA A 694 -30.41 11.36 46.99
C ALA A 694 -31.32 12.61 46.92
N LEU A 695 -31.56 13.13 45.71
CA LEU A 695 -32.43 14.27 45.44
C LEU A 695 -33.77 13.76 44.93
N SER A 696 -34.85 14.06 45.64
CA SER A 696 -36.18 13.84 45.10
C SER A 696 -36.39 14.77 43.90
N LEU A 697 -37.05 14.27 42.86
CA LEU A 697 -37.40 15.05 41.66
C LEU A 697 -38.19 16.34 42.01
N GLU A 698 -38.86 16.31 43.16
CA GLU A 698 -39.61 17.41 43.75
C GLU A 698 -38.71 18.58 44.22
N THR A 699 -37.45 18.31 44.55
CA THR A 699 -36.47 19.31 45.04
C THR A 699 -35.64 19.96 43.92
N LEU A 700 -35.74 19.48 42.68
CA LEU A 700 -35.05 20.07 41.53
C LEU A 700 -35.80 21.32 41.04
N HIS A 701 -35.16 22.49 41.24
CA HIS A 701 -35.59 23.75 40.66
C HIS A 701 -34.82 24.00 39.36
N PHE A 702 -35.52 24.08 38.23
CA PHE A 702 -34.94 24.47 36.95
C PHE A 702 -34.94 26.00 36.82
N PRO A 703 -33.77 26.66 36.64
CA PRO A 703 -33.71 28.09 36.38
C PRO A 703 -34.41 28.44 35.05
N ALA A 704 -35.26 29.47 35.07
CA ALA A 704 -35.96 29.94 33.87
C ALA A 704 -35.03 30.42 32.74
N SER A 705 -33.75 30.70 33.05
CA SER A 705 -32.72 31.04 32.07
C SER A 705 -32.36 29.89 31.12
N LEU A 706 -32.76 28.65 31.42
CA LEU A 706 -32.42 27.48 30.60
C LEU A 706 -33.40 27.24 29.44
N GLY A 707 -34.53 27.95 29.35
CA GLY A 707 -35.46 27.89 28.20
C GLY A 707 -36.02 26.49 27.90
N LEU A 708 -36.23 25.66 28.93
CA LEU A 708 -36.68 24.27 28.79
C LEU A 708 -38.21 24.14 28.85
N ASP A 709 -38.91 24.85 27.97
CA ASP A 709 -40.38 24.99 28.00
C ASP A 709 -41.14 23.69 27.65
N PHE A 710 -40.43 22.66 27.16
CA PHE A 710 -40.98 21.34 26.84
C PHE A 710 -41.07 20.40 28.05
N LEU A 711 -40.46 20.74 29.18
CA LEU A 711 -40.54 19.95 30.43
C LEU A 711 -41.72 20.44 31.28
N VAL A 712 -42.88 19.82 31.10
CA VAL A 712 -44.05 20.04 31.97
C VAL A 712 -43.95 19.13 33.19
N ARG A 713 -43.98 19.72 34.39
CA ARG A 713 -44.06 18.98 35.66
C ARG A 713 -45.48 18.44 35.82
N VAL A 714 -45.67 17.12 35.65
CA VAL A 714 -46.95 16.43 35.85
C VAL A 714 -47.09 15.96 37.28
#